data_AF-A0A9X2A1H8-F1
#
_entry.id   AF-A0A9X2A1H8-F1
#
_cell.length_a   1.000
_cell.length_b   1.000
_cell.length_c   1.000
_cell.angle_alpha   90.00
_cell.angle_beta   90.00
_cell.angle_gamma   90.00
#
_symmetry.space_group_name_H-M   'P 1'
#
loop_
_entity.id
_entity.type
_entity.pdbx_description
1 polymer ?
#
loop_
_entity_poly.entity_id
_entity_poly.type
_entity_poly.pdbx_seq_one_letter_code
_entity_poly.pdbx_strand_id
1 'polypeptide(L)'
;MKLYKIIACFICVLIAGLVEVRAQGDQILDGIGETGLIARYVFDKDAKDWSRNNLHAAIKGDAEFVKDELFKNVLSLSKGSYITLPASALSNVESVSIAGWVKPNSTNSGQIFFYFGKNQNSHTYLAPFGTGAYTDFTAEVAKSMNKTYTLSTSVAEVSKDRWSHLVLVIDVPSKAIKTYINGVQVGMKEKIDLELSDIFNVESGEENQLYIGKAIAQEQAFLDASIHDFRMYRIALTDNQVNGIFENALKKQDGVVNERKEPQDNLPEFSRTAPQVYNEFLTSVEDIEIETEVGVLPRLPRTLAGTYKNGLKGPKVKVIWPAPTDNSEVLKTGTYTIIGSVAGTDLAPKATVNVVEHIITEKPDRKLETFSLDQVSLEANANGQNTKFIENRDKFINTLAETDPDSFLYMFRNAFGQQQPQGAKPLGVWDTQETKLRGHATGHYLTAIAQAYASTGYDKELQQNFADKMEYMVNTLYQLSQMSGKPAKDGGDFNADPTAVPMGPGKEIYSSDLSEEGIRTDYWNWGEGFISAYPPDQFIMLENGAVYGTEETKIWAPYYTLHKILAGLMDIYEVSGNKKALAVAEGMGDWVYARLSELPTETLISMWNRYIAGEFGGMNEAMARLYRITGKEEYLKTAKLFDNIKVFFGDANHSHGLAKNVDTFRGLHANQHIPQIVGALEMYRDSDKPEYFNVADNFWVKATNDYMYSIGGVAGARNPANAECFIAQPGTLYENGLSAGGQNETCATYNMLKLTRDLFLYEQRPELMDYYERGLYNHILASVAEDSPANTYHVPLRPGSKKSFGNPNMTGFTCCNGTALESSTKLQNSIYFKDANNKALYVNLYVPSTLHWHEQNIKLTQETNFPKEDHTKLTINGKGKFDLKLRVPGWATRGFILKINGKEEKMEATPGTYVTLSRKWKDGDTVELKMPFSFYLDPVMDQQNIASLFYGPVLLAAQEDEPRTEWRKVKFDAENIGASIKGNPEELTFEIDGIIYKPFYETYGRHSVYLDVDLE
;
A
#
# COMPACT_ATOMS: atom_id res chain seq x y z
N MET A 1 -46.66 -53.11 -24.39
CA MET A 1 -45.26 -53.39 -24.01
C MET A 1 -44.37 -53.04 -25.20
N LYS A 2 -43.40 -52.12 -25.21
CA LYS A 2 -42.81 -51.20 -24.23
C LYS A 2 -42.38 -49.93 -25.02
N LEU A 3 -42.49 -48.78 -24.37
CA LEU A 3 -42.23 -47.43 -24.91
C LEU A 3 -40.78 -46.98 -24.66
N TYR A 4 -40.21 -46.27 -25.65
CA TYR A 4 -39.09 -45.29 -25.67
C TYR A 4 -37.88 -45.40 -24.71
N LYS A 5 -36.67 -45.38 -25.30
CA LYS A 5 -35.62 -44.38 -25.03
C LYS A 5 -34.59 -44.35 -26.18
N ILE A 6 -34.33 -43.15 -26.69
CA ILE A 6 -33.50 -42.80 -27.85
C ILE A 6 -32.49 -41.72 -27.38
N ILE A 7 -31.23 -41.85 -27.85
CA ILE A 7 -30.14 -40.87 -27.97
C ILE A 7 -29.52 -40.27 -26.68
N ALA A 8 -28.22 -40.53 -26.49
CA ALA A 8 -27.14 -39.52 -26.39
C ALA A 8 -25.80 -40.19 -26.00
N CYS A 9 -24.78 -40.08 -26.85
CA CYS A 9 -23.39 -40.38 -26.54
C CYS A 9 -22.54 -39.23 -27.10
N PHE A 10 -21.47 -38.90 -26.37
CA PHE A 10 -20.53 -37.77 -26.54
C PHE A 10 -20.97 -36.43 -25.94
N ILE A 11 -20.49 -36.16 -24.73
CA ILE A 11 -19.71 -34.96 -24.32
C ILE A 11 -19.16 -35.28 -22.92
N CYS A 12 -17.87 -35.61 -22.84
CA CYS A 12 -17.07 -35.48 -21.62
C CYS A 12 -16.10 -34.33 -21.90
N VAL A 13 -16.53 -33.10 -21.61
CA VAL A 13 -15.65 -31.94 -21.57
C VAL A 13 -15.15 -31.80 -20.14
N LEU A 14 -13.83 -31.78 -20.03
CA LEU A 14 -13.08 -31.42 -18.84
C LEU A 14 -13.55 -30.06 -18.31
N ILE A 15 -14.10 -30.06 -17.09
CA ILE A 15 -14.18 -28.85 -16.27
C ILE A 15 -12.82 -28.75 -15.57
N ALA A 16 -11.89 -28.01 -16.16
CA ALA A 16 -10.67 -27.57 -15.48
C ALA A 16 -11.06 -26.49 -14.48
N GLY A 17 -10.66 -26.67 -13.22
CA GLY A 17 -11.07 -25.86 -12.09
C GLY A 17 -10.61 -24.40 -12.20
N LEU A 18 -11.56 -23.49 -12.05
CA LEU A 18 -11.29 -22.16 -11.51
C LEU A 18 -10.72 -22.35 -10.10
N VAL A 19 -9.43 -22.08 -9.93
CA VAL A 19 -8.86 -21.93 -8.59
C VAL A 19 -9.32 -20.58 -8.07
N GLU A 20 -10.46 -20.56 -7.38
CA GLU A 20 -10.84 -19.45 -6.52
C GLU A 20 -9.81 -19.33 -5.40
N VAL A 21 -9.04 -18.24 -5.40
CA VAL A 21 -8.25 -17.84 -4.23
C VAL A 21 -9.25 -17.42 -3.15
N ARG A 22 -9.62 -18.37 -2.29
CA ARG A 22 -10.45 -18.11 -1.12
C ARG A 22 -9.63 -17.30 -0.11
N ALA A 23 -9.81 -15.99 -0.11
CA ALA A 23 -9.29 -15.12 0.94
C ALA A 23 -10.10 -15.37 2.22
N GLN A 24 -9.53 -16.17 3.13
CA GLN A 24 -10.17 -16.56 4.39
C GLN A 24 -9.71 -15.62 5.51
N GLY A 25 -10.46 -14.55 5.70
CA GLY A 25 -10.49 -13.76 6.92
C GLY A 25 -11.93 -13.33 7.16
N ASP A 26 -12.41 -13.36 8.40
CA ASP A 26 -13.83 -13.09 8.73
C ASP A 26 -14.34 -11.75 8.16
N GLN A 27 -13.46 -10.77 7.99
CA GLN A 27 -13.77 -9.45 7.44
C GLN A 27 -13.93 -9.47 5.90
N ILE A 28 -13.19 -10.35 5.22
CA ILE A 28 -13.27 -10.54 3.77
C ILE A 28 -14.55 -11.32 3.40
N LEU A 29 -15.09 -12.14 4.32
CA LEU A 29 -16.36 -12.85 4.13
C LEU A 29 -17.53 -11.88 3.91
N ASP A 30 -17.46 -10.66 4.44
CA ASP A 30 -18.50 -9.63 4.28
C ASP A 30 -18.37 -8.80 2.98
N GLY A 31 -17.37 -9.10 2.13
CA GLY A 31 -17.09 -8.31 0.92
C GLY A 31 -16.57 -6.90 1.23
N ILE A 32 -15.92 -6.74 2.39
CA ILE A 32 -15.33 -5.48 2.84
C ILE A 32 -13.83 -5.68 3.03
N GLY A 33 -13.03 -4.82 2.41
CA GLY A 33 -11.58 -4.84 2.58
C GLY A 33 -11.20 -4.55 4.04
N GLU A 34 -10.15 -5.19 4.53
CA GLU A 34 -9.76 -5.13 5.95
C GLU A 34 -9.44 -3.71 6.43
N THR A 35 -8.95 -2.83 5.56
CA THR A 35 -8.67 -1.41 5.89
C THR A 35 -9.93 -0.56 6.04
N GLY A 36 -11.09 -1.06 5.57
CA GLY A 36 -12.38 -0.42 5.77
C GLY A 36 -12.92 -0.55 7.19
N LEU A 37 -12.47 -1.55 7.97
CA LEU A 37 -12.91 -1.77 9.35
C LEU A 37 -12.09 -0.91 10.33
N ILE A 38 -12.79 -0.14 11.17
CA ILE A 38 -12.20 0.65 12.26
C ILE A 38 -12.03 -0.20 13.51
N ALA A 39 -13.11 -0.81 13.99
CA ALA A 39 -13.13 -1.64 15.20
C ALA A 39 -14.28 -2.64 15.14
N ARG A 40 -14.10 -3.81 15.76
CA ARG A 40 -15.12 -4.85 15.90
C ARG A 40 -15.10 -5.44 17.30
N TYR A 41 -16.23 -5.40 17.99
CA TYR A 41 -16.40 -5.95 19.33
C TYR A 41 -17.41 -7.08 19.27
N VAL A 42 -16.94 -8.32 19.33
CA VAL A 42 -17.80 -9.52 19.29
C VAL A 42 -18.60 -9.66 20.57
N PHE A 43 -18.03 -9.23 21.71
CA PHE A 43 -18.58 -9.41 23.06
C PHE A 43 -18.71 -10.88 23.49
N ASP A 44 -17.77 -11.73 23.06
CA ASP A 44 -17.60 -13.09 23.57
C ASP A 44 -16.68 -13.07 24.81
N LYS A 45 -17.27 -12.82 25.98
CA LYS A 45 -16.62 -12.79 27.31
C LYS A 45 -15.60 -11.67 27.56
N ASP A 46 -15.33 -10.83 26.57
CA ASP A 46 -14.52 -9.62 26.71
C ASP A 46 -15.08 -8.44 25.89
N ALA A 47 -14.43 -7.28 25.99
CA ALA A 47 -14.72 -6.10 25.19
C ALA A 47 -13.53 -5.71 24.30
N LYS A 48 -12.73 -6.70 23.88
CA LYS A 48 -11.57 -6.49 23.03
C LYS A 48 -12.00 -6.11 21.62
N ASP A 49 -11.20 -5.28 20.99
CA ASP A 49 -11.31 -4.96 19.56
C ASP A 49 -10.64 -6.09 18.76
N TRP A 50 -11.43 -6.75 17.93
CA TRP A 50 -11.02 -7.83 17.03
C TRP A 50 -10.55 -7.32 15.66
N SER A 51 -10.47 -6.00 15.47
CA SER A 51 -9.77 -5.40 14.33
C SER A 51 -8.25 -5.41 14.55
N ARG A 52 -7.49 -4.95 13.55
CA ARG A 52 -6.04 -4.74 13.66
C ARG A 52 -5.65 -3.48 14.44
N ASN A 53 -6.61 -2.65 14.84
CA ASN A 53 -6.33 -1.29 15.34
C ASN A 53 -6.23 -1.21 16.87
N ASN A 54 -6.52 -2.31 17.57
CA ASN A 54 -6.38 -2.44 19.02
C ASN A 54 -7.18 -1.39 19.81
N LEU A 55 -8.35 -0.98 19.31
CA LEU A 55 -9.20 0.04 19.90
C LEU A 55 -10.10 -0.56 20.99
N HIS A 56 -9.53 -1.26 21.99
CA HIS A 56 -10.32 -1.98 22.99
C HIS A 56 -11.33 -1.10 23.75
N ALA A 57 -12.52 -1.64 23.97
CA ALA A 57 -13.58 -0.96 24.69
C ALA A 57 -13.50 -1.21 26.20
N ALA A 58 -14.03 -0.29 27.00
CA ALA A 58 -14.14 -0.46 28.44
C ALA A 58 -15.61 -0.52 28.89
N ILE A 59 -15.95 -1.59 29.61
CA ILE A 59 -17.25 -1.77 30.24
C ILE A 59 -17.31 -0.93 31.52
N LYS A 60 -18.45 -0.28 31.76
CA LYS A 60 -18.73 0.55 32.94
C LYS A 60 -20.00 0.06 33.62
N GLY A 61 -19.99 -0.03 34.95
CA GLY A 61 -21.11 -0.56 35.73
C GLY A 61 -21.20 -2.09 35.69
N ASP A 62 -22.34 -2.63 36.10
CA ASP A 62 -22.55 -4.06 36.34
C ASP A 62 -23.08 -4.80 35.09
N ALA A 63 -22.41 -4.65 33.94
CA ALA A 63 -22.75 -5.45 32.76
C ALA A 63 -22.28 -6.89 32.92
N GLU A 64 -23.02 -7.85 32.36
CA GLU A 64 -22.74 -9.27 32.52
C GLU A 64 -22.65 -9.98 31.16
N PHE A 65 -21.66 -10.87 31.00
CA PHE A 65 -21.64 -11.78 29.87
C PHE A 65 -22.57 -12.97 30.13
N VAL A 66 -23.55 -13.15 29.25
CA VAL A 66 -24.60 -14.17 29.39
C VAL A 66 -24.61 -15.10 28.18
N LYS A 67 -25.14 -16.32 28.38
CA LYS A 67 -25.33 -17.25 27.27
C LYS A 67 -26.55 -16.87 26.43
N ASP A 68 -26.42 -16.95 25.11
CA ASP A 68 -27.51 -16.72 24.16
C ASP A 68 -27.59 -17.89 23.16
N GLU A 69 -28.80 -18.21 22.70
CA GLU A 69 -29.03 -19.34 21.80
C GLU A 69 -28.45 -19.13 20.41
N LEU A 70 -28.42 -17.89 19.91
CA LEU A 70 -27.94 -17.57 18.57
C LEU A 70 -26.43 -17.33 18.56
N PHE A 71 -25.95 -16.48 19.48
CA PHE A 71 -24.56 -15.99 19.47
C PHE A 71 -23.65 -16.64 20.52
N LYS A 72 -24.15 -17.64 21.26
CA LYS A 72 -23.47 -18.36 22.35
C LYS A 72 -23.16 -17.48 23.57
N ASN A 73 -22.35 -16.44 23.44
CA ASN A 73 -22.03 -15.48 24.50
C ASN A 73 -22.30 -14.06 24.00
N VAL A 74 -22.94 -13.25 24.82
CA VAL A 74 -23.28 -11.85 24.53
C VAL A 74 -23.11 -11.00 25.78
N LEU A 75 -23.04 -9.69 25.61
CA LEU A 75 -22.96 -8.76 26.74
C LEU A 75 -24.36 -8.20 27.04
N SER A 76 -24.83 -8.39 28.27
CA SER A 76 -26.09 -7.86 28.78
C SER A 76 -25.84 -6.55 29.53
N LEU A 77 -26.42 -5.45 29.03
CA LEU A 77 -26.42 -4.16 29.68
C LEU A 77 -27.69 -3.99 30.51
N SER A 78 -27.56 -3.62 31.79
CA SER A 78 -28.68 -3.32 32.68
C SER A 78 -28.24 -2.37 33.81
N LYS A 79 -29.20 -1.84 34.60
CA LYS A 79 -28.91 -1.05 35.82
C LYS A 79 -27.91 0.11 35.63
N GLY A 80 -27.92 0.74 34.45
CA GLY A 80 -27.02 1.86 34.16
C GLY A 80 -25.62 1.48 33.68
N SER A 81 -25.37 0.20 33.37
CA SER A 81 -24.13 -0.23 32.74
C SER A 81 -24.04 0.23 31.28
N TYR A 82 -22.84 0.52 30.80
CA TYR A 82 -22.58 1.00 29.44
C TYR A 82 -21.14 0.73 29.01
N ILE A 83 -20.79 1.07 27.78
CA ILE A 83 -19.45 0.85 27.22
C ILE A 83 -18.89 2.18 26.73
N THR A 84 -17.58 2.38 26.92
CA THR A 84 -16.81 3.49 26.37
C THR A 84 -15.79 2.98 25.36
N LEU A 85 -15.73 3.55 24.16
CA LEU A 85 -14.71 3.25 23.15
C LEU A 85 -13.58 4.29 23.21
N PRO A 86 -12.36 3.97 22.73
CA PRO A 86 -11.28 4.95 22.63
C PRO A 86 -11.67 6.12 21.73
N ALA A 87 -11.47 7.36 22.21
CA ALA A 87 -11.87 8.58 21.50
C ALA A 87 -11.29 8.67 20.07
N SER A 88 -10.06 8.16 19.89
CA SER A 88 -9.35 8.14 18.62
C SER A 88 -9.91 7.20 17.56
N ALA A 89 -10.90 6.36 17.89
CA ALA A 89 -11.45 5.38 16.95
C ALA A 89 -12.05 6.04 15.68
N LEU A 90 -12.64 7.23 15.80
CA LEU A 90 -13.19 7.99 14.67
C LEU A 90 -12.27 9.15 14.24
N SER A 91 -10.95 8.97 14.36
CA SER A 91 -9.97 9.83 13.71
C SER A 91 -9.79 9.46 12.23
N ASN A 92 -9.44 10.44 11.40
CA ASN A 92 -9.11 10.23 9.99
C ASN A 92 -10.20 9.48 9.20
N VAL A 93 -11.47 9.83 9.43
CA VAL A 93 -12.62 9.26 8.73
C VAL A 93 -13.32 10.33 7.90
N GLU A 94 -13.65 9.99 6.66
CA GLU A 94 -14.47 10.84 5.78
C GLU A 94 -15.94 10.41 5.80
N SER A 95 -16.20 9.11 5.87
CA SER A 95 -17.53 8.53 6.05
C SER A 95 -17.48 7.47 7.13
N VAL A 96 -18.62 7.19 7.75
CA VAL A 96 -18.69 6.20 8.83
C VAL A 96 -19.94 5.35 8.72
N SER A 97 -19.78 4.05 8.91
CA SER A 97 -20.89 3.12 9.12
C SER A 97 -20.76 2.46 10.48
N ILE A 98 -21.83 2.44 11.26
CA ILE A 98 -21.88 1.86 12.59
C ILE A 98 -22.97 0.79 12.59
N ALA A 99 -22.60 -0.45 12.88
CA ALA A 99 -23.46 -1.61 12.83
C ALA A 99 -23.39 -2.37 14.14
N GLY A 100 -24.48 -3.01 14.56
CA GLY A 100 -24.43 -3.91 15.69
C GLY A 100 -25.74 -4.64 15.95
N TRP A 101 -25.65 -5.75 16.68
CA TRP A 101 -26.81 -6.52 17.10
C TRP A 101 -27.28 -6.06 18.47
N VAL A 102 -28.58 -5.88 18.61
CA VAL A 102 -29.24 -5.57 19.89
C VAL A 102 -30.47 -6.44 20.08
N LYS A 103 -30.68 -6.89 21.32
CA LYS A 103 -31.87 -7.59 21.80
C LYS A 103 -32.40 -6.84 23.02
N PRO A 104 -33.34 -5.91 22.83
CA PRO A 104 -33.86 -5.08 23.92
C PRO A 104 -34.69 -5.88 24.93
N ASN A 105 -34.53 -5.63 26.22
CA ASN A 105 -35.35 -6.23 27.28
C ASN A 105 -36.61 -5.39 27.59
N SER A 106 -36.68 -4.19 27.03
CA SER A 106 -37.71 -3.18 27.26
C SER A 106 -38.00 -2.37 25.99
N THR A 107 -39.26 -1.98 25.79
CA THR A 107 -39.69 -1.07 24.73
C THR A 107 -39.84 0.37 25.21
N ASN A 108 -39.28 0.72 26.36
CA ASN A 108 -39.32 2.09 26.87
C ASN A 108 -38.56 3.02 25.93
N SER A 109 -39.20 4.13 25.55
CA SER A 109 -38.57 5.20 24.79
C SER A 109 -37.44 5.86 25.59
N GLY A 110 -36.47 6.46 24.91
CA GLY A 110 -35.33 7.17 25.52
C GLY A 110 -34.08 6.32 25.72
N GLN A 111 -34.10 5.03 25.35
CA GLN A 111 -32.93 4.15 25.40
C GLN A 111 -32.06 4.29 24.16
N ILE A 112 -30.76 4.51 24.35
CA ILE A 112 -29.81 4.74 23.26
C ILE A 112 -28.93 3.51 23.03
N PHE A 113 -28.89 2.99 21.80
CA PHE A 113 -28.00 1.89 21.43
C PHE A 113 -26.54 2.36 21.42
N PHE A 114 -26.24 3.42 20.66
CA PHE A 114 -24.96 4.11 20.73
C PHE A 114 -25.15 5.63 20.63
N TYR A 115 -24.25 6.38 21.26
CA TYR A 115 -24.20 7.83 21.23
C TYR A 115 -22.75 8.27 21.06
N PHE A 116 -22.41 8.83 19.91
CA PHE A 116 -21.06 9.25 19.55
C PHE A 116 -21.01 10.75 19.22
N GLY A 117 -19.99 11.48 19.68
CA GLY A 117 -19.82 12.88 19.30
C GLY A 117 -18.82 13.64 20.17
N LYS A 118 -18.57 14.91 19.84
CA LYS A 118 -17.78 15.82 20.70
C LYS A 118 -18.50 16.15 22.00
N ASN A 119 -19.82 16.37 21.91
CA ASN A 119 -20.67 16.83 23.00
C ASN A 119 -22.16 16.69 22.62
N GLN A 120 -23.07 17.19 23.46
CA GLN A 120 -24.53 17.08 23.27
C GLN A 120 -25.09 17.90 22.08
N ASN A 121 -24.29 18.78 21.48
CA ASN A 121 -24.70 19.61 20.34
C ASN A 121 -24.12 19.13 19.01
N SER A 122 -23.09 18.27 19.06
CA SER A 122 -22.34 17.76 17.93
C SER A 122 -22.18 16.26 18.12
N HIS A 123 -23.17 15.51 17.65
CA HIS A 123 -23.33 14.08 17.95
C HIS A 123 -24.07 13.32 16.87
N THR A 124 -24.04 12.00 16.99
CA THR A 124 -24.96 11.09 16.37
C THR A 124 -25.38 10.00 17.35
N TYR A 125 -26.63 9.56 17.28
CA TYR A 125 -27.11 8.42 18.05
C TYR A 125 -28.07 7.56 17.25
N LEU A 126 -28.25 6.33 17.73
CA LEU A 126 -29.29 5.42 17.27
C LEU A 126 -30.07 4.87 18.47
N ALA A 127 -31.39 4.98 18.42
CA ALA A 127 -32.32 4.61 19.48
C ALA A 127 -33.32 3.55 18.95
N PRO A 128 -33.34 2.34 19.52
CA PRO A 128 -34.24 1.26 19.07
C PRO A 128 -35.74 1.60 19.16
N PHE A 129 -36.15 2.38 20.17
CA PHE A 129 -37.55 2.79 20.43
C PHE A 129 -37.70 4.32 20.58
N GLY A 130 -36.87 5.07 19.85
CA GLY A 130 -36.96 6.52 19.75
C GLY A 130 -36.65 7.29 21.03
N THR A 131 -36.77 8.62 20.94
CA THR A 131 -36.54 9.57 22.04
C THR A 131 -37.55 10.71 21.98
N GLY A 132 -38.22 11.01 23.09
CA GLY A 132 -39.09 12.19 23.20
C GLY A 132 -40.28 12.16 22.24
N ALA A 133 -40.27 13.04 21.22
CA ALA A 133 -41.35 13.17 20.23
C ALA A 133 -41.39 12.03 19.19
N TYR A 134 -40.34 11.21 19.11
CA TYR A 134 -40.26 10.05 18.24
C TYR A 134 -40.35 8.78 19.09
N THR A 135 -41.36 7.94 18.83
CA THR A 135 -41.61 6.70 19.60
C THR A 135 -41.07 5.45 18.91
N ASP A 136 -40.55 5.58 17.70
CA ASP A 136 -40.11 4.47 16.85
C ASP A 136 -38.58 4.45 16.69
N PHE A 137 -38.04 3.44 15.99
CA PHE A 137 -36.62 3.37 15.65
C PHE A 137 -36.15 4.70 15.04
N THR A 138 -35.16 5.33 15.70
CA THR A 138 -34.71 6.68 15.39
C THR A 138 -33.20 6.72 15.29
N ALA A 139 -32.67 7.37 14.27
CA ALA A 139 -31.30 7.84 14.22
C ALA A 139 -31.27 9.36 14.11
N GLU A 140 -30.32 9.98 14.79
CA GLU A 140 -30.11 11.42 14.74
C GLU A 140 -28.64 11.73 14.45
N VAL A 141 -28.41 12.78 13.68
CA VAL A 141 -27.10 13.38 13.43
C VAL A 141 -27.22 14.90 13.62
N ALA A 142 -26.56 15.44 14.63
CA ALA A 142 -26.52 16.85 14.96
C ALA A 142 -25.13 17.44 14.72
N LYS A 143 -25.06 18.50 13.90
CA LYS A 143 -23.84 19.30 13.68
C LYS A 143 -23.70 20.40 14.73
N SER A 144 -24.83 20.98 15.12
CA SER A 144 -24.95 22.04 16.13
C SER A 144 -26.39 22.05 16.68
N MET A 145 -26.65 22.83 17.74
CA MET A 145 -28.00 22.97 18.32
C MET A 145 -29.12 23.28 17.31
N ASN A 146 -28.80 23.95 16.20
CA ASN A 146 -29.80 24.43 15.23
C ASN A 146 -29.83 23.62 13.92
N LYS A 147 -29.01 22.57 13.78
CA LYS A 147 -28.90 21.79 12.54
C LYS A 147 -28.78 20.30 12.84
N THR A 148 -29.94 19.66 12.86
CA THR A 148 -30.13 18.25 13.21
C THR A 148 -30.85 17.51 12.09
N TYR A 149 -30.35 16.33 11.77
CA TYR A 149 -30.94 15.41 10.81
C TYR A 149 -31.49 14.19 11.56
N THR A 150 -32.81 14.01 11.53
CA THR A 150 -33.48 12.89 12.20
C THR A 150 -34.12 11.98 11.17
N LEU A 151 -33.88 10.67 11.28
CA LEU A 151 -34.56 9.61 10.55
C LEU A 151 -35.35 8.78 11.57
N SER A 152 -36.66 8.73 11.42
CA SER A 152 -37.56 7.95 12.28
C SER A 152 -38.47 7.12 11.39
N THR A 153 -38.54 5.81 11.63
CA THR A 153 -39.38 4.90 10.83
C THR A 153 -40.19 4.00 11.74
N SER A 154 -41.51 3.97 11.53
CA SER A 154 -42.45 3.07 12.21
C SER A 154 -42.36 1.65 11.66
N VAL A 155 -41.27 0.95 11.98
CA VAL A 155 -41.06 -0.44 11.52
C VAL A 155 -41.32 -1.42 12.67
N ALA A 156 -42.18 -2.41 12.44
CA ALA A 156 -42.56 -3.44 13.42
C ALA A 156 -41.46 -4.49 13.71
N GLU A 157 -40.24 -4.31 13.17
CA GLU A 157 -39.19 -5.33 13.21
C GLU A 157 -38.33 -5.29 14.47
N VAL A 158 -38.12 -4.12 15.06
CA VAL A 158 -37.45 -4.01 16.37
C VAL A 158 -38.47 -4.32 17.46
N SER A 159 -38.21 -5.38 18.21
CA SER A 159 -39.15 -5.87 19.23
C SER A 159 -38.40 -6.32 20.48
N LYS A 160 -39.09 -6.24 21.61
CA LYS A 160 -38.57 -6.76 22.88
C LYS A 160 -38.26 -8.26 22.77
N ASP A 161 -37.17 -8.66 23.41
CA ASP A 161 -36.64 -10.02 23.52
C ASP A 161 -36.26 -10.68 22.18
N ARG A 162 -36.12 -9.89 21.10
CA ARG A 162 -35.72 -10.38 19.77
C ARG A 162 -34.47 -9.64 19.28
N TRP A 163 -33.52 -10.39 18.70
CA TRP A 163 -32.34 -9.82 18.06
C TRP A 163 -32.74 -9.01 16.83
N SER A 164 -32.14 -7.83 16.68
CA SER A 164 -32.19 -7.01 15.48
C SER A 164 -30.80 -6.47 15.16
N HIS A 165 -30.43 -6.51 13.88
CA HIS A 165 -29.20 -5.88 13.39
C HIS A 165 -29.50 -4.46 12.96
N LEU A 166 -28.92 -3.47 13.64
CA LEU A 166 -29.18 -2.05 13.40
C LEU A 166 -27.93 -1.39 12.82
N VAL A 167 -28.12 -0.61 11.76
CA VAL A 167 -27.00 0.08 11.08
C VAL A 167 -27.35 1.54 10.82
N LEU A 168 -26.38 2.42 11.07
CA LEU A 168 -26.35 3.81 10.62
C LEU A 168 -25.20 3.97 9.63
N VAL A 169 -25.46 4.56 8.47
CA VAL A 169 -24.45 4.95 7.48
C VAL A 169 -24.51 6.46 7.29
N ILE A 170 -23.38 7.14 7.49
CA ILE A 170 -23.17 8.56 7.17
C ILE A 170 -22.22 8.61 5.98
N ASP A 171 -22.76 8.92 4.81
CA ASP A 171 -22.06 9.03 3.53
C ASP A 171 -21.89 10.52 3.18
N VAL A 172 -20.72 11.06 3.54
CA VAL A 172 -20.40 12.48 3.33
C VAL A 172 -20.26 12.81 1.84
N PRO A 173 -19.51 12.04 1.02
CA PRO A 173 -19.43 12.27 -0.42
C PRO A 173 -20.80 12.31 -1.11
N SER A 174 -21.67 11.34 -0.85
CA SER A 174 -23.02 11.28 -1.45
C SER A 174 -24.03 12.21 -0.76
N LYS A 175 -23.61 12.96 0.27
CA LYS A 175 -24.47 13.83 1.08
C LYS A 175 -25.73 13.09 1.56
N ALA A 176 -25.55 11.90 2.12
CA ALA A 176 -26.64 11.03 2.55
C ALA A 176 -26.43 10.40 3.95
N ILE A 177 -27.54 10.21 4.68
CA ILE A 177 -27.60 9.38 5.89
C ILE A 177 -28.59 8.26 5.61
N LYS A 178 -28.23 7.01 5.93
CA LYS A 178 -29.08 5.84 5.75
C LYS A 178 -29.17 5.04 7.04
N THR A 179 -30.32 4.40 7.26
CA THR A 179 -30.52 3.47 8.37
C THR A 179 -31.04 2.14 7.86
N TYR A 180 -30.60 1.06 8.51
CA TYR A 180 -30.96 -0.30 8.16
C TYR A 180 -31.40 -1.09 9.39
N ILE A 181 -32.34 -2.00 9.16
CA ILE A 181 -32.76 -3.02 10.12
C ILE A 181 -32.65 -4.37 9.41
N ASN A 182 -31.98 -5.34 10.02
CA ASN A 182 -31.88 -6.73 9.54
C ASN A 182 -31.42 -6.84 8.07
N GLY A 183 -30.46 -6.02 7.67
CA GLY A 183 -29.91 -6.03 6.30
C GLY A 183 -30.74 -5.26 5.26
N VAL A 184 -31.83 -4.59 5.65
CA VAL A 184 -32.74 -3.86 4.75
C VAL A 184 -32.74 -2.37 5.08
N GLN A 185 -32.65 -1.50 4.07
CA GLN A 185 -32.72 -0.04 4.26
C GLN A 185 -34.13 0.37 4.68
N VAL A 186 -34.26 1.07 5.81
CA VAL A 186 -35.55 1.52 6.39
C VAL A 186 -35.68 3.04 6.47
N GLY A 187 -34.60 3.78 6.23
CA GLY A 187 -34.61 5.24 6.23
C GLY A 187 -33.46 5.80 5.40
N MET A 188 -33.71 6.92 4.73
CA MET A 188 -32.71 7.68 3.99
C MET A 188 -33.00 9.18 4.05
N LYS A 189 -31.93 9.97 4.20
CA LYS A 189 -31.97 11.43 4.10
C LYS A 189 -30.86 11.86 3.14
N GLU A 190 -31.22 12.64 2.13
CA GLU A 190 -30.28 13.15 1.12
C GLU A 190 -30.07 14.65 1.25
N LYS A 191 -29.09 15.17 0.50
CA LYS A 191 -28.74 16.60 0.43
C LYS A 191 -28.42 17.16 1.82
N ILE A 192 -27.77 16.34 2.65
CA ILE A 192 -27.25 16.78 3.93
C ILE A 192 -25.99 17.63 3.70
N ASP A 193 -25.82 18.64 4.55
CA ASP A 193 -24.65 19.51 4.55
C ASP A 193 -23.94 19.26 5.88
N LEU A 194 -23.02 18.29 5.82
CA LEU A 194 -22.38 17.66 6.96
C LEU A 194 -20.99 17.17 6.57
N GLU A 195 -20.02 17.51 7.40
CA GLU A 195 -18.70 16.90 7.44
C GLU A 195 -18.56 16.08 8.71
N LEU A 196 -17.78 14.99 8.71
CA LEU A 196 -17.55 14.25 9.97
C LEU A 196 -16.80 15.08 11.01
N SER A 197 -16.00 16.05 10.57
CA SER A 197 -15.37 17.05 11.47
C SER A 197 -16.38 17.93 12.19
N ASP A 198 -17.65 17.97 11.76
CA ASP A 198 -18.70 18.68 12.50
C ASP A 198 -19.12 17.91 13.76
N ILE A 199 -19.13 16.58 13.70
CA ILE A 199 -19.61 15.68 14.76
C ILE A 199 -18.46 15.20 15.64
N PHE A 200 -17.30 14.93 15.04
CA PHE A 200 -16.13 14.32 15.68
C PHE A 200 -14.91 15.22 15.56
N ASN A 201 -14.00 15.13 16.52
CA ASN A 201 -12.64 15.61 16.34
C ASN A 201 -11.88 14.59 15.49
N VAL A 202 -11.91 14.76 14.17
CA VAL A 202 -11.34 13.81 13.21
C VAL A 202 -9.81 13.94 13.05
N GLU A 203 -9.22 15.05 13.50
CA GLU A 203 -7.78 15.32 13.34
C GLU A 203 -6.94 14.65 14.43
N SER A 204 -7.25 14.89 15.71
CA SER A 204 -6.55 14.22 16.82
C SER A 204 -7.30 13.02 17.37
N GLY A 205 -8.62 12.95 17.15
CA GLY A 205 -9.46 11.95 17.82
C GLY A 205 -9.68 12.23 19.31
N GLU A 206 -8.97 13.19 19.90
CA GLU A 206 -9.08 13.51 21.33
C GLU A 206 -10.45 14.12 21.63
N GLU A 207 -10.94 13.89 22.86
CA GLU A 207 -12.21 14.41 23.39
C GLU A 207 -13.51 13.84 22.77
N ASN A 208 -13.42 13.00 21.73
CA ASN A 208 -14.59 12.27 21.23
C ASN A 208 -15.19 11.38 22.33
N GLN A 209 -16.49 11.52 22.55
CA GLN A 209 -17.26 10.71 23.48
C GLN A 209 -17.97 9.61 22.71
N LEU A 210 -17.48 8.38 22.83
CA LEU A 210 -17.99 7.23 22.10
C LEU A 210 -18.60 6.22 23.07
N TYR A 211 -19.94 6.24 23.21
CA TYR A 211 -20.65 5.39 24.16
C TYR A 211 -21.59 4.39 23.47
N ILE A 212 -21.64 3.16 24.00
CA ILE A 212 -22.69 2.17 23.69
C ILE A 212 -23.53 1.98 24.95
N GLY A 213 -24.85 2.13 24.83
CA GLY A 213 -25.80 1.95 25.92
C GLY A 213 -25.99 3.16 26.85
N LYS A 214 -25.39 4.32 26.53
CA LYS A 214 -25.47 5.56 27.32
C LYS A 214 -25.48 6.79 26.42
N ALA A 215 -26.20 7.83 26.84
CA ALA A 215 -26.16 9.16 26.26
C ALA A 215 -25.21 10.14 27.00
N ILE A 216 -24.82 11.23 26.33
CA ILE A 216 -24.09 12.34 26.97
C ILE A 216 -25.03 13.20 27.85
N ALA A 217 -26.33 13.26 27.53
CA ALA A 217 -27.33 14.02 28.28
C ALA A 217 -27.93 13.24 29.46
N GLN A 218 -28.06 13.88 30.63
CA GLN A 218 -28.54 13.25 31.87
C GLN A 218 -30.03 12.86 31.85
N GLU A 219 -30.81 13.32 30.87
CA GLU A 219 -32.26 13.11 30.80
C GLU A 219 -32.66 11.80 30.08
N GLN A 220 -31.71 11.08 29.46
CA GLN A 220 -31.98 9.88 28.67
C GLN A 220 -31.70 8.60 29.45
N ALA A 221 -32.48 7.54 29.18
CA ALA A 221 -32.36 6.26 29.86
C ALA A 221 -31.15 5.45 29.33
N PHE A 222 -30.49 4.72 30.22
CA PHE A 222 -29.50 3.72 29.82
C PHE A 222 -30.16 2.57 29.08
N LEU A 223 -29.43 1.96 28.16
CA LEU A 223 -29.91 0.80 27.42
C LEU A 223 -30.05 -0.42 28.33
N ASP A 224 -31.22 -1.03 28.30
CA ASP A 224 -31.52 -2.33 28.90
C ASP A 224 -31.71 -3.36 27.79
N ALA A 225 -30.59 -3.98 27.39
CA ALA A 225 -30.54 -4.90 26.24
C ALA A 225 -29.32 -5.82 26.30
N SER A 226 -29.41 -6.97 25.63
CA SER A 226 -28.22 -7.71 25.20
C SER A 226 -27.68 -7.16 23.89
N ILE A 227 -26.36 -7.12 23.74
CA ILE A 227 -25.67 -6.64 22.53
C ILE A 227 -24.61 -7.64 22.06
N HIS A 228 -24.37 -7.67 20.75
CA HIS A 228 -23.40 -8.55 20.11
C HIS A 228 -22.82 -7.91 18.83
N ASP A 229 -21.59 -8.29 18.48
CA ASP A 229 -20.92 -7.96 17.21
C ASP A 229 -21.12 -6.50 16.75
N PHE A 230 -20.64 -5.56 17.57
CA PHE A 230 -20.67 -4.13 17.26
C PHE A 230 -19.47 -3.74 16.40
N ARG A 231 -19.70 -3.05 15.28
CA ARG A 231 -18.70 -2.75 14.26
C ARG A 231 -18.75 -1.29 13.83
N MET A 232 -17.58 -0.72 13.59
CA MET A 232 -17.42 0.60 12.98
C MET A 232 -16.57 0.49 11.73
N TYR A 233 -16.98 1.15 10.65
CA TYR A 233 -16.29 1.18 9.37
C TYR A 233 -16.00 2.61 8.94
N ARG A 234 -14.85 2.83 8.29
CA ARG A 234 -14.43 4.13 7.73
C ARG A 234 -14.90 4.38 6.31
N ILE A 235 -15.84 3.55 5.85
CA ILE A 235 -16.49 3.63 4.56
C ILE A 235 -18.00 3.72 4.76
N ALA A 236 -18.69 4.33 3.81
CA ALA A 236 -20.13 4.19 3.68
C ALA A 236 -20.43 2.79 3.13
N LEU A 237 -21.06 1.93 3.94
CA LEU A 237 -21.43 0.59 3.50
C LEU A 237 -22.56 0.64 2.48
N THR A 238 -22.46 -0.19 1.44
CA THR A 238 -23.52 -0.40 0.46
C THR A 238 -24.63 -1.30 1.01
N ASP A 239 -25.79 -1.31 0.36
CA ASP A 239 -26.92 -2.16 0.73
C ASP A 239 -26.52 -3.64 0.75
N ASN A 240 -25.72 -4.07 -0.23
CA ASN A 240 -25.20 -5.44 -0.32
C ASN A 240 -24.24 -5.79 0.82
N GLN A 241 -23.36 -4.87 1.22
CA GLN A 241 -22.43 -5.10 2.33
C GLN A 241 -23.18 -5.18 3.67
N VAL A 242 -24.17 -4.31 3.89
CA VAL A 242 -25.01 -4.36 5.09
C VAL A 242 -25.81 -5.66 5.15
N ASN A 243 -26.35 -6.13 4.02
CA ASN A 243 -27.03 -7.41 3.93
C ASN A 243 -26.07 -8.59 4.15
N GLY A 244 -24.87 -8.55 3.57
CA GLY A 244 -23.83 -9.57 3.74
C GLY A 244 -23.44 -9.77 5.20
N ILE A 245 -23.17 -8.68 5.93
CA ILE A 245 -22.88 -8.72 7.37
C ILE A 245 -24.01 -9.43 8.15
N PHE A 246 -25.27 -9.10 7.83
CA PHE A 246 -26.43 -9.69 8.49
C PHE A 246 -26.56 -11.21 8.21
N GLU A 247 -26.47 -11.62 6.95
CA GLU A 247 -26.63 -13.04 6.57
C GLU A 247 -25.46 -13.91 7.03
N ASN A 248 -24.23 -13.38 7.01
CA ASN A 248 -23.02 -14.06 7.48
C ASN A 248 -23.10 -14.38 8.97
N ALA A 249 -23.56 -13.43 9.79
CA ALA A 249 -23.77 -13.65 11.22
C ALA A 249 -24.81 -14.75 11.51
N LEU A 250 -25.78 -14.96 10.60
CA LEU A 250 -26.80 -16.00 10.71
C LEU A 250 -26.39 -17.34 10.06
N LYS A 251 -25.18 -17.44 9.51
CA LYS A 251 -24.64 -18.64 8.82
C LYS A 251 -25.50 -19.14 7.66
N LYS A 252 -26.20 -18.23 6.96
CA LYS A 252 -27.10 -18.58 5.85
C LYS A 252 -26.42 -18.61 4.47
N GLN A 253 -25.14 -18.27 4.38
CA GLN A 253 -24.32 -18.49 3.20
C GLN A 253 -23.19 -19.48 3.52
N ASP A 254 -23.16 -20.63 2.83
CA ASP A 254 -21.93 -21.39 2.66
C ASP A 254 -20.93 -20.48 1.95
N GLY A 255 -19.73 -20.33 2.50
CA GLY A 255 -18.70 -19.34 2.13
C GLY A 255 -18.19 -19.39 0.69
N VAL A 256 -19.06 -19.08 -0.26
CA VAL A 256 -18.73 -18.68 -1.62
C VAL A 256 -18.64 -17.16 -1.57
N VAL A 257 -17.41 -16.65 -1.55
CA VAL A 257 -17.14 -15.23 -1.82
C VAL A 257 -17.83 -14.94 -3.16
N ASN A 258 -18.87 -14.11 -3.09
CA ASN A 258 -19.90 -13.98 -4.11
C ASN A 258 -19.35 -14.01 -5.54
N GLU A 259 -19.96 -14.88 -6.35
CA GLU A 259 -20.00 -14.77 -7.80
C GLU A 259 -20.25 -13.31 -8.22
N ARG A 260 -19.58 -12.89 -9.30
CA ARG A 260 -19.72 -11.63 -10.04
C ARG A 260 -21.14 -11.03 -9.98
N LYS A 261 -21.43 -10.25 -8.95
CA LYS A 261 -22.52 -9.27 -8.96
C LYS A 261 -21.90 -7.89 -9.05
N GLU A 262 -22.47 -7.04 -9.91
CA GLU A 262 -21.95 -5.71 -10.20
C GLU A 262 -21.69 -4.93 -8.90
N PRO A 263 -20.49 -4.34 -8.74
CA PRO A 263 -20.25 -3.40 -7.66
C PRO A 263 -21.29 -2.28 -7.77
N GLN A 264 -22.05 -2.04 -6.71
CA GLN A 264 -22.92 -0.87 -6.64
C GLN A 264 -22.00 0.34 -6.45
N ASP A 265 -21.59 0.96 -7.56
CA ASP A 265 -20.69 2.10 -7.58
C ASP A 265 -21.48 3.40 -7.55
N ASN A 266 -20.94 4.36 -6.81
CA ASN A 266 -21.40 5.74 -6.73
C ASN A 266 -20.51 6.67 -7.58
N LEU A 267 -19.78 6.11 -8.57
CA LEU A 267 -19.17 6.89 -9.64
C LEU A 267 -20.09 6.95 -10.88
N PRO A 268 -19.94 8.01 -11.70
CA PRO A 268 -20.71 8.14 -12.93
C PRO A 268 -20.48 7.00 -13.92
N GLU A 269 -21.54 6.54 -14.58
CA GLU A 269 -21.43 5.61 -15.69
C GLU A 269 -21.27 6.36 -17.02
N PHE A 270 -20.34 5.89 -17.85
CA PHE A 270 -20.11 6.42 -19.19
C PHE A 270 -20.41 5.34 -20.23
N SER A 271 -20.82 5.77 -21.43
CA SER A 271 -21.05 4.83 -22.53
C SER A 271 -19.74 4.15 -22.93
N ARG A 272 -19.74 2.81 -22.96
CA ARG A 272 -18.60 2.01 -23.42
C ARG A 272 -18.31 2.16 -24.92
N THR A 273 -19.25 2.69 -25.69
CA THR A 273 -19.18 2.81 -27.17
C THR A 273 -19.14 4.26 -27.66
N ALA A 274 -19.22 5.24 -26.77
CA ALA A 274 -19.07 6.64 -27.15
C ALA A 274 -17.60 7.05 -27.01
N PRO A 275 -16.94 7.52 -28.09
CA PRO A 275 -15.57 7.96 -27.99
C PRO A 275 -15.49 9.23 -27.14
N GLN A 276 -14.40 9.37 -26.40
CA GLN A 276 -14.16 10.47 -25.48
C GLN A 276 -12.78 11.08 -25.75
N VAL A 277 -12.64 12.39 -25.51
CA VAL A 277 -11.39 13.15 -25.69
C VAL A 277 -10.74 12.89 -27.06
N TYR A 278 -9.42 12.65 -27.11
CA TYR A 278 -8.70 12.35 -28.33
C TYR A 278 -9.27 11.17 -29.15
N ASN A 279 -9.97 10.20 -28.53
CA ASN A 279 -10.57 9.08 -29.27
C ASN A 279 -11.73 9.52 -30.17
N GLU A 280 -12.35 10.67 -29.93
CA GLU A 280 -13.39 11.23 -30.82
C GLU A 280 -12.83 11.60 -32.21
N PHE A 281 -11.60 12.09 -32.21
CA PHE A 281 -10.87 12.46 -33.41
C PHE A 281 -10.14 11.28 -34.04
N LEU A 282 -10.06 10.12 -33.38
CA LEU A 282 -9.28 8.97 -33.85
C LEU A 282 -9.98 8.30 -35.05
N THR A 283 -9.21 8.03 -36.12
CA THR A 283 -9.70 7.34 -37.33
C THR A 283 -9.14 5.95 -37.50
N SER A 284 -7.90 5.73 -37.09
CA SER A 284 -7.25 4.43 -37.13
C SER A 284 -6.13 4.34 -36.10
N VAL A 285 -5.82 3.11 -35.70
CA VAL A 285 -4.67 2.74 -34.88
C VAL A 285 -3.83 1.78 -35.69
N GLU A 286 -2.52 1.89 -35.60
CA GLU A 286 -1.61 0.99 -36.32
C GLU A 286 -1.75 -0.46 -35.82
N ASP A 287 -1.71 -1.40 -36.75
CA ASP A 287 -1.46 -2.82 -36.44
C ASP A 287 0.05 -3.01 -36.21
N ILE A 288 0.39 -4.01 -35.40
CA ILE A 288 1.79 -4.33 -35.07
C ILE A 288 2.11 -5.79 -35.38
N GLU A 289 3.39 -6.06 -35.61
CA GLU A 289 3.95 -7.41 -35.61
C GLU A 289 4.88 -7.54 -34.42
N ILE A 290 4.78 -8.67 -33.70
CA ILE A 290 5.62 -8.95 -32.55
C ILE A 290 6.12 -10.39 -32.59
N GLU A 291 7.36 -10.60 -32.20
CA GLU A 291 7.94 -11.92 -32.04
C GLU A 291 7.91 -12.34 -30.56
N THR A 292 7.63 -13.61 -30.30
CA THR A 292 7.78 -14.21 -28.97
C THR A 292 8.35 -15.62 -29.13
N GLU A 293 8.87 -16.19 -28.05
CA GLU A 293 9.40 -17.55 -28.05
C GLU A 293 8.39 -18.58 -27.54
N VAL A 294 8.59 -19.85 -27.91
CA VAL A 294 7.77 -20.97 -27.43
C VAL A 294 7.69 -20.97 -25.90
N GLY A 295 6.45 -20.95 -25.39
CA GLY A 295 6.14 -20.94 -23.96
C GLY A 295 6.12 -19.57 -23.29
N VAL A 296 6.48 -18.48 -23.98
CA VAL A 296 6.47 -17.11 -23.43
C VAL A 296 5.42 -16.26 -24.13
N LEU A 297 4.55 -15.60 -23.38
CA LEU A 297 3.56 -14.69 -23.95
C LEU A 297 4.23 -13.42 -24.51
N PRO A 298 3.71 -12.85 -25.61
CA PRO A 298 4.28 -11.64 -26.21
C PRO A 298 4.16 -10.42 -25.27
N ARG A 299 5.13 -9.51 -25.35
CA ARG A 299 5.10 -8.21 -24.65
C ARG A 299 4.42 -7.15 -25.51
N LEU A 300 3.11 -7.03 -25.38
CA LEU A 300 2.33 -6.07 -26.17
C LEU A 300 2.55 -4.63 -25.66
N PRO A 301 2.78 -3.65 -26.55
CA PRO A 301 2.92 -2.25 -26.15
C PRO A 301 1.58 -1.69 -25.68
N ARG A 302 1.58 -0.96 -24.57
CA ARG A 302 0.39 -0.29 -24.03
C ARG A 302 -0.15 0.80 -24.93
N THR A 303 0.72 1.43 -25.71
CA THR A 303 0.36 2.56 -26.56
C THR A 303 0.84 2.37 -27.99
N LEU A 304 -0.01 2.69 -28.96
CA LEU A 304 0.26 2.63 -30.40
C LEU A 304 0.10 3.99 -31.06
N ALA A 305 0.65 4.16 -32.26
CA ALA A 305 0.42 5.38 -33.02
C ALA A 305 -1.04 5.40 -33.53
N GLY A 306 -1.68 6.56 -33.38
CA GLY A 306 -3.02 6.83 -33.89
C GLY A 306 -2.98 7.83 -35.03
N THR A 307 -3.92 7.70 -35.97
CA THR A 307 -4.22 8.74 -36.96
C THR A 307 -5.48 9.47 -36.53
N TYR A 308 -5.45 10.80 -36.53
CA TYR A 308 -6.56 11.64 -36.11
C TYR A 308 -7.12 12.45 -37.27
N LYS A 309 -8.43 12.75 -37.22
CA LYS A 309 -9.15 13.55 -38.21
C LYS A 309 -8.50 14.94 -38.35
N ASN A 310 -8.67 15.53 -39.53
CA ASN A 310 -8.28 16.91 -39.82
C ASN A 310 -6.79 17.25 -39.60
N GLY A 311 -5.91 16.25 -39.55
CA GLY A 311 -4.48 16.47 -39.33
C GLY A 311 -4.10 16.82 -37.88
N LEU A 312 -5.03 16.66 -36.94
CA LEU A 312 -4.78 16.82 -35.51
C LEU A 312 -3.62 15.89 -35.08
N LYS A 313 -2.70 16.41 -34.27
CA LYS A 313 -1.65 15.60 -33.64
C LYS A 313 -2.09 15.19 -32.25
N GLY A 314 -2.69 14.01 -32.13
CA GLY A 314 -3.06 13.43 -30.84
C GLY A 314 -1.91 12.67 -30.16
N PRO A 315 -2.12 12.23 -28.90
CA PRO A 315 -1.15 11.41 -28.17
C PRO A 315 -1.01 10.01 -28.80
N LYS A 316 -0.13 9.16 -28.25
CA LYS A 316 -0.20 7.73 -28.55
C LYS A 316 -1.49 7.13 -27.95
N VAL A 317 -2.15 6.25 -28.69
CA VAL A 317 -3.43 5.64 -28.32
C VAL A 317 -3.19 4.53 -27.32
N LYS A 318 -3.88 4.56 -26.16
CA LYS A 318 -3.86 3.46 -25.19
C LYS A 318 -4.70 2.30 -25.73
N VAL A 319 -4.12 1.12 -25.83
CA VAL A 319 -4.76 -0.10 -26.33
C VAL A 319 -4.89 -1.11 -25.20
N ILE A 320 -6.09 -1.62 -25.00
CA ILE A 320 -6.38 -2.68 -24.03
C ILE A 320 -6.25 -4.01 -24.76
N TRP A 321 -5.19 -4.75 -24.47
CA TRP A 321 -4.98 -6.08 -25.04
C TRP A 321 -5.64 -7.16 -24.18
N PRO A 322 -6.15 -8.24 -24.79
CA PRO A 322 -6.53 -9.44 -24.05
C PRO A 322 -5.37 -9.92 -23.17
N ALA A 323 -5.66 -10.19 -21.90
CA ALA A 323 -4.69 -10.67 -20.94
C ALA A 323 -5.00 -12.14 -20.61
N PRO A 324 -4.45 -13.13 -21.35
CA PRO A 324 -4.70 -14.54 -21.09
C PRO A 324 -4.17 -14.95 -19.70
N THR A 325 -4.83 -15.92 -19.08
CA THR A 325 -4.44 -16.47 -17.76
C THR A 325 -3.42 -17.61 -17.87
N ASP A 326 -3.08 -18.01 -19.08
CA ASP A 326 -2.09 -19.03 -19.40
C ASP A 326 -1.34 -18.72 -20.70
N ASN A 327 -0.32 -19.54 -20.98
CA ASN A 327 0.53 -19.46 -22.14
C ASN A 327 0.23 -20.57 -23.18
N SER A 328 -0.99 -21.13 -23.19
CA SER A 328 -1.36 -22.23 -24.09
C SER A 328 -1.25 -21.87 -25.58
N GLU A 329 -1.49 -20.60 -25.92
CA GLU A 329 -1.43 -20.08 -27.30
C GLU A 329 0.00 -20.07 -27.88
N VAL A 330 1.02 -20.10 -27.03
CA VAL A 330 2.44 -19.98 -27.44
C VAL A 330 3.24 -21.26 -27.22
N LEU A 331 2.59 -22.42 -26.96
CA LEU A 331 3.29 -23.69 -26.71
C LEU A 331 3.91 -24.33 -27.97
N LYS A 332 3.68 -23.75 -29.15
CA LYS A 332 4.21 -24.23 -30.43
C LYS A 332 4.53 -23.04 -31.33
N THR A 333 5.51 -23.23 -32.21
CA THR A 333 5.81 -22.25 -33.25
C THR A 333 4.61 -22.01 -34.17
N GLY A 334 4.48 -20.79 -34.67
CA GLY A 334 3.41 -20.42 -35.59
C GLY A 334 3.10 -18.93 -35.52
N THR A 335 2.05 -18.53 -36.21
CA THR A 335 1.56 -17.14 -36.19
C THR A 335 0.11 -17.13 -35.77
N TYR A 336 -0.25 -16.20 -34.89
CA TYR A 336 -1.64 -15.93 -34.51
C TYR A 336 -1.87 -14.44 -34.35
N THR A 337 -3.13 -14.01 -34.28
CA THR A 337 -3.49 -12.59 -34.17
C THR A 337 -4.22 -12.35 -32.87
N ILE A 338 -3.75 -11.36 -32.11
CA ILE A 338 -4.43 -10.81 -30.94
C ILE A 338 -5.15 -9.52 -31.39
N ILE A 339 -6.39 -9.36 -30.97
CA ILE A 339 -7.19 -8.16 -31.26
C ILE A 339 -7.30 -7.35 -29.98
N GLY A 340 -6.76 -6.14 -29.98
CA GLY A 340 -6.90 -5.17 -28.90
C GLY A 340 -8.20 -4.35 -29.04
N SER A 341 -8.56 -3.63 -27.99
CA SER A 341 -9.65 -2.67 -27.98
C SER A 341 -9.19 -1.28 -27.59
N VAL A 342 -9.92 -0.26 -28.05
CA VAL A 342 -9.68 1.14 -27.74
C VAL A 342 -10.96 1.72 -27.13
N ALA A 343 -10.86 2.21 -25.89
CA ALA A 343 -12.00 2.64 -25.09
C ALA A 343 -12.89 3.65 -25.85
N GLY A 344 -14.21 3.40 -25.85
CA GLY A 344 -15.19 4.25 -26.53
C GLY A 344 -15.25 4.12 -28.05
N THR A 345 -14.52 3.18 -28.67
CA THR A 345 -14.50 3.03 -30.14
C THR A 345 -14.71 1.57 -30.57
N ASP A 346 -15.10 1.37 -31.83
CA ASP A 346 -15.09 0.05 -32.48
C ASP A 346 -13.73 -0.28 -33.14
N LEU A 347 -12.68 0.52 -32.89
CA LEU A 347 -11.36 0.28 -33.43
C LEU A 347 -10.72 -0.94 -32.76
N ALA A 348 -10.21 -1.84 -33.61
CA ALA A 348 -9.72 -3.15 -33.23
C ALA A 348 -8.28 -3.35 -33.73
N PRO A 349 -7.27 -2.65 -33.16
CA PRO A 349 -5.87 -2.82 -33.55
C PRO A 349 -5.44 -4.28 -33.38
N LYS A 350 -4.64 -4.76 -34.33
CA LYS A 350 -4.19 -6.15 -34.37
C LYS A 350 -2.71 -6.25 -34.04
N ALA A 351 -2.37 -7.24 -33.22
CA ALA A 351 -1.01 -7.70 -33.06
C ALA A 351 -0.86 -9.07 -33.72
N THR A 352 -0.06 -9.14 -34.77
CA THR A 352 0.35 -10.41 -35.38
C THR A 352 1.54 -10.95 -34.61
N VAL A 353 1.33 -12.04 -33.86
CA VAL A 353 2.33 -12.65 -33.00
C VAL A 353 2.98 -13.80 -33.74
N ASN A 354 4.29 -13.72 -33.95
CA ASN A 354 5.12 -14.77 -34.51
C ASN A 354 5.81 -15.52 -33.36
N VAL A 355 5.40 -16.75 -33.11
CA VAL A 355 6.00 -17.65 -32.12
C VAL A 355 7.15 -18.41 -32.78
N VAL A 356 8.38 -18.15 -32.35
CA VAL A 356 9.60 -18.80 -32.83
C VAL A 356 10.15 -19.77 -31.77
N GLU A 357 11.00 -20.72 -32.18
CA GLU A 357 11.57 -21.69 -31.23
C GLU A 357 12.35 -21.00 -30.10
N HIS A 358 13.22 -20.05 -30.47
CA HIS A 358 14.07 -19.32 -29.53
C HIS A 358 14.31 -17.90 -30.03
N ILE A 359 14.22 -16.93 -29.13
CA ILE A 359 14.72 -15.58 -29.36
C ILE A 359 16.10 -15.48 -28.72
N ILE A 360 17.10 -15.08 -29.49
CA ILE A 360 18.44 -14.83 -28.95
C ILE A 360 18.42 -13.46 -28.26
N THR A 361 18.16 -13.46 -26.96
CA THR A 361 18.31 -12.29 -26.08
C THR A 361 19.62 -12.39 -25.31
N GLU A 362 20.41 -11.32 -25.34
CA GLU A 362 21.56 -11.21 -24.43
C GLU A 362 21.06 -11.14 -22.99
N LYS A 363 21.70 -11.90 -22.12
CA LYS A 363 21.44 -11.83 -20.69
C LYS A 363 21.73 -10.39 -20.20
N PRO A 364 20.80 -9.75 -19.46
CA PRO A 364 21.05 -8.42 -18.88
C PRO A 364 22.13 -8.43 -17.79
N ASP A 365 23.26 -7.77 -18.01
CA ASP A 365 24.28 -7.57 -16.98
C ASP A 365 24.04 -6.30 -16.16
N ARG A 366 24.43 -6.32 -14.88
CA ARG A 366 24.42 -5.13 -14.04
C ARG A 366 25.52 -4.17 -14.49
N LYS A 367 25.13 -3.03 -15.07
CA LYS A 367 26.04 -2.05 -15.67
C LYS A 367 26.31 -0.85 -14.77
N LEU A 368 25.40 -0.55 -13.84
CA LEU A 368 25.49 0.61 -12.96
C LEU A 368 25.64 0.23 -11.48
N GLU A 369 26.20 1.18 -10.74
CA GLU A 369 26.35 1.20 -9.30
C GLU A 369 25.72 2.47 -8.73
N THR A 370 25.36 2.38 -7.45
CA THR A 370 24.71 3.47 -6.72
C THR A 370 25.73 4.24 -5.90
N PHE A 371 25.46 5.51 -5.62
CA PHE A 371 26.23 6.26 -4.63
C PHE A 371 25.69 6.01 -3.23
N SER A 372 26.58 6.01 -2.23
CA SER A 372 26.19 5.96 -0.83
C SER A 372 25.50 7.27 -0.41
N LEU A 373 24.65 7.21 0.63
CA LEU A 373 23.85 8.37 1.06
C LEU A 373 24.68 9.56 1.56
N ASP A 374 25.89 9.32 2.05
CA ASP A 374 26.85 10.32 2.49
C ASP A 374 27.58 11.03 1.33
N GLN A 375 27.54 10.44 0.13
CA GLN A 375 28.13 11.02 -1.07
C GLN A 375 27.19 11.99 -1.79
N VAL A 376 25.90 12.00 -1.46
CA VAL A 376 24.92 12.89 -2.08
C VAL A 376 24.19 13.68 -1.00
N SER A 377 24.37 15.00 -0.97
CA SER A 377 23.58 15.89 -0.12
C SER A 377 22.45 16.54 -0.92
N LEU A 378 21.29 16.67 -0.28
CA LEU A 378 20.21 17.53 -0.75
C LEU A 378 20.56 18.98 -0.39
N GLU A 379 20.38 19.89 -1.33
CA GLU A 379 20.65 21.31 -1.14
C GLU A 379 19.34 22.12 -1.16
N ALA A 380 19.38 23.34 -0.63
CA ALA A 380 18.34 24.32 -0.87
C ALA A 380 18.22 24.61 -2.37
N ASN A 381 17.06 25.11 -2.80
CA ASN A 381 16.86 25.53 -4.19
C ASN A 381 17.75 26.73 -4.56
N ALA A 382 17.74 27.15 -5.82
CA ALA A 382 18.57 28.27 -6.30
C ALA A 382 18.27 29.61 -5.59
N ASN A 383 17.11 29.74 -4.93
CA ASN A 383 16.72 30.90 -4.13
C ASN A 383 17.08 30.76 -2.63
N GLY A 384 17.75 29.68 -2.22
CA GLY A 384 18.12 29.41 -0.82
C GLY A 384 16.97 28.91 0.06
N GLN A 385 15.87 28.43 -0.53
CA GLN A 385 14.72 27.88 0.20
C GLN A 385 14.82 26.35 0.25
N ASN A 386 14.36 25.75 1.35
CA ASN A 386 14.27 24.30 1.46
C ASN A 386 13.34 23.75 0.38
N THR A 387 13.77 22.67 -0.27
CA THR A 387 12.92 21.94 -1.22
C THR A 387 11.95 21.04 -0.45
N LYS A 388 10.90 20.55 -1.12
CA LYS A 388 9.99 19.57 -0.51
C LYS A 388 10.71 18.30 -0.03
N PHE A 389 11.82 17.97 -0.66
CA PHE A 389 12.70 16.87 -0.25
C PHE A 389 13.30 17.13 1.13
N ILE A 390 13.86 18.32 1.34
CA ILE A 390 14.44 18.72 2.63
C ILE A 390 13.36 18.87 3.68
N GLU A 391 12.24 19.54 3.38
CA GLU A 391 11.12 19.69 4.32
C GLU A 391 10.63 18.34 4.83
N ASN A 392 10.35 17.40 3.93
CA ASN A 392 9.86 16.08 4.33
C ASN A 392 10.95 15.26 5.02
N ARG A 393 12.21 15.30 4.55
CA ARG A 393 13.33 14.66 5.26
C ARG A 393 13.43 15.16 6.69
N ASP A 394 13.45 16.47 6.90
CA ASP A 394 13.72 17.08 8.21
C ASP A 394 12.59 16.80 9.20
N LYS A 395 11.33 16.80 8.76
CA LYS A 395 10.20 16.35 9.60
C LYS A 395 10.44 14.96 10.19
N PHE A 396 10.88 14.01 9.35
CA PHE A 396 11.13 12.64 9.80
C PHE A 396 12.42 12.52 10.61
N ILE A 397 13.53 13.12 10.14
CA ILE A 397 14.82 13.02 10.82
C ILE A 397 14.76 13.65 12.22
N ASN A 398 14.15 14.83 12.36
CA ASN A 398 14.10 15.52 13.65
C ASN A 398 13.24 14.74 14.67
N THR A 399 12.04 14.28 14.27
CA THR A 399 11.22 13.45 15.16
C THR A 399 11.87 12.09 15.44
N LEU A 400 12.55 11.48 14.46
CA LEU A 400 13.28 10.22 14.66
C LEU A 400 14.39 10.36 15.70
N ALA A 401 15.11 11.48 15.73
CA ALA A 401 16.15 11.76 16.72
C ALA A 401 15.60 11.80 18.17
N GLU A 402 14.35 12.23 18.34
CA GLU A 402 13.66 12.34 19.63
C GLU A 402 13.04 11.02 20.12
N THR A 403 12.91 10.01 19.25
CA THR A 403 12.31 8.72 19.62
C THR A 403 13.07 8.00 20.73
N ASP A 404 12.35 7.26 21.58
CA ASP A 404 12.94 6.37 22.59
C ASP A 404 13.23 4.98 22.00
N PRO A 405 14.51 4.55 21.89
CA PRO A 405 14.86 3.21 21.42
C PRO A 405 14.24 2.08 22.26
N ASP A 406 13.96 2.32 23.55
CA ASP A 406 13.35 1.31 24.41
C ASP A 406 11.91 0.98 24.02
N SER A 407 11.18 1.92 23.40
CA SER A 407 9.86 1.63 22.82
C SER A 407 9.95 0.60 21.69
N PHE A 408 10.99 0.68 20.86
CA PHE A 408 11.22 -0.26 19.75
C PHE A 408 11.81 -1.60 20.22
N LEU A 409 12.43 -1.66 21.40
CA LEU A 409 12.94 -2.90 22.00
C LEU A 409 11.95 -3.58 22.96
N TYR A 410 10.86 -2.90 23.30
CA TYR A 410 9.92 -3.34 24.32
C TYR A 410 9.41 -4.77 24.07
N MET A 411 8.94 -5.04 22.85
CA MET A 411 8.34 -6.34 22.51
C MET A 411 9.36 -7.48 22.41
N PHE A 412 10.63 -7.17 22.10
CA PHE A 412 11.71 -8.16 22.17
C PHE A 412 12.00 -8.54 23.62
N ARG A 413 12.10 -7.57 24.53
CA ARG A 413 12.28 -7.84 25.96
C ARG A 413 11.09 -8.61 26.53
N ASN A 414 9.86 -8.24 26.15
CA ASN A 414 8.64 -8.95 26.54
C ASN A 414 8.67 -10.43 26.11
N ALA A 415 8.99 -10.72 24.84
CA ALA A 415 9.09 -12.09 24.35
C ALA A 415 10.13 -12.90 25.16
N PHE A 416 11.29 -12.33 25.43
CA PHE A 416 12.36 -13.01 26.17
C PHE A 416 12.17 -12.97 27.71
N GLY A 417 11.01 -12.54 28.21
CA GLY A 417 10.71 -12.45 29.65
C GLY A 417 11.62 -11.49 30.42
N GLN A 418 12.22 -10.51 29.74
CA GLN A 418 13.13 -9.53 30.32
C GLN A 418 12.36 -8.34 30.90
N GLN A 419 12.90 -7.76 31.97
CA GLN A 419 12.35 -6.53 32.55
C GLN A 419 12.52 -5.35 31.60
N GLN A 420 11.50 -4.49 31.57
CA GLN A 420 11.56 -3.25 30.80
C GLN A 420 12.36 -2.19 31.57
N PRO A 421 13.18 -1.37 30.88
CA PRO A 421 13.78 -0.20 31.49
C PRO A 421 12.73 0.75 32.09
N GLN A 422 13.10 1.47 33.14
CA GLN A 422 12.18 2.39 33.81
C GLN A 422 11.71 3.48 32.83
N GLY A 423 10.40 3.59 32.65
CA GLY A 423 9.79 4.62 31.79
C GLY A 423 9.57 4.20 30.34
N ALA A 424 10.08 3.03 29.93
CA ALA A 424 9.86 2.49 28.59
C ALA A 424 8.36 2.26 28.34
N LYS A 425 7.88 2.71 27.17
CA LYS A 425 6.47 2.56 26.75
C LYS A 425 6.39 1.69 25.50
N PRO A 426 5.45 0.73 25.41
CA PRO A 426 5.26 -0.04 24.19
C PRO A 426 4.74 0.83 23.06
N LEU A 427 5.07 0.45 21.81
CA LEU A 427 4.46 1.03 20.62
C LEU A 427 2.98 0.62 20.50
N GLY A 428 2.19 1.50 19.88
CA GLY A 428 0.77 1.28 19.58
C GLY A 428 0.53 0.64 18.20
N VAL A 429 -0.75 0.61 17.81
CA VAL A 429 -1.21 0.11 16.49
C VAL A 429 -0.81 -1.37 16.29
N TRP A 430 -0.05 -1.71 15.25
CA TRP A 430 0.25 -3.10 14.90
C TRP A 430 1.49 -3.67 15.63
N ASP A 431 2.14 -2.86 16.46
CA ASP A 431 3.24 -3.25 17.36
C ASP A 431 2.81 -3.38 18.83
N THR A 432 1.50 -3.34 19.08
CA THR A 432 0.97 -3.59 20.43
C THR A 432 1.27 -5.00 20.90
N GLN A 433 1.23 -5.19 22.22
CA GLN A 433 1.65 -6.44 22.85
C GLN A 433 0.88 -7.67 22.36
N GLU A 434 -0.43 -7.58 22.16
CA GLU A 434 -1.24 -8.73 21.72
C GLU A 434 -1.23 -8.92 20.19
N THR A 435 -0.64 -7.99 19.43
CA THR A 435 -0.66 -8.04 17.97
C THR A 435 0.41 -8.98 17.42
N LYS A 436 -0.01 -9.84 16.49
CA LYS A 436 0.81 -10.90 15.88
C LYS A 436 1.89 -10.41 14.90
N LEU A 437 1.85 -9.13 14.51
CA LEU A 437 2.85 -8.47 13.65
C LEU A 437 3.95 -7.73 14.44
N ARG A 438 3.87 -7.67 15.78
CA ARG A 438 4.77 -6.88 16.61
C ARG A 438 6.25 -7.16 16.32
N GLY A 439 7.08 -6.13 16.37
CA GLY A 439 8.50 -6.15 16.00
C GLY A 439 8.79 -5.63 14.59
N HIS A 440 7.76 -5.47 13.75
CA HIS A 440 7.97 -4.99 12.39
C HIS A 440 8.42 -3.52 12.36
N ALA A 441 7.88 -2.66 13.25
CA ALA A 441 8.35 -1.28 13.37
C ALA A 441 9.82 -1.21 13.77
N THR A 442 10.27 -2.08 14.66
CA THR A 442 11.67 -2.17 15.08
C THR A 442 12.58 -2.43 13.89
N GLY A 443 12.19 -3.33 12.98
CA GLY A 443 12.95 -3.57 11.75
C GLY A 443 13.06 -2.31 10.86
N HIS A 444 11.94 -1.65 10.58
CA HIS A 444 11.93 -0.38 9.83
C HIS A 444 12.75 0.72 10.53
N TYR A 445 12.68 0.77 11.86
CA TYR A 445 13.43 1.72 12.68
C TYR A 445 14.94 1.52 12.54
N LEU A 446 15.43 0.28 12.57
CA LEU A 446 16.85 -0.05 12.37
C LEU A 446 17.36 0.45 11.00
N THR A 447 16.59 0.20 9.93
CA THR A 447 16.90 0.72 8.59
C THR A 447 16.91 2.25 8.58
N ALA A 448 15.91 2.88 9.19
CA ALA A 448 15.77 4.33 9.19
C ALA A 448 16.89 5.05 9.94
N ILE A 449 17.30 4.56 11.12
CA ILE A 449 18.41 5.16 11.86
C ILE A 449 19.75 4.93 11.14
N ALA A 450 19.92 3.83 10.41
CA ALA A 450 21.08 3.61 9.55
C ALA A 450 21.13 4.60 8.37
N GLN A 451 19.99 4.81 7.71
CA GLN A 451 19.86 5.79 6.62
C GLN A 451 20.03 7.23 7.12
N ALA A 452 19.48 7.55 8.30
CA ALA A 452 19.63 8.85 8.93
C ALA A 452 21.10 9.10 9.33
N TYR A 453 21.78 8.12 9.94
CA TYR A 453 23.22 8.21 10.22
C TYR A 453 24.05 8.52 8.96
N ALA A 454 23.77 7.81 7.86
CA ALA A 454 24.50 7.99 6.61
C ALA A 454 24.18 9.34 5.91
N SER A 455 22.93 9.81 5.96
CA SER A 455 22.48 11.02 5.26
C SER A 455 22.70 12.33 6.02
N THR A 456 22.88 12.27 7.34
CA THR A 456 23.05 13.46 8.21
C THR A 456 24.50 13.87 8.41
N GLY A 457 25.41 13.49 7.52
CA GLY A 457 26.83 13.85 7.62
C GLY A 457 27.12 15.36 7.73
N TYR A 458 26.15 16.20 7.32
CA TYR A 458 26.16 17.67 7.44
C TYR A 458 25.92 18.19 8.87
N ASP A 459 25.36 17.37 9.76
CA ASP A 459 25.10 17.67 11.16
C ASP A 459 25.70 16.57 12.05
N LYS A 460 26.84 16.89 12.69
CA LYS A 460 27.58 15.91 13.48
C LYS A 460 26.92 15.52 14.79
N GLU A 461 26.12 16.38 15.38
CA GLU A 461 25.39 16.07 16.62
C GLU A 461 24.27 15.07 16.32
N LEU A 462 23.52 15.34 15.25
CA LEU A 462 22.46 14.48 14.77
C LEU A 462 23.00 13.13 14.27
N GLN A 463 24.11 13.13 13.52
CA GLN A 463 24.79 11.90 13.11
C GLN A 463 25.25 11.07 14.32
N GLN A 464 25.79 11.71 15.37
CA GLN A 464 26.19 11.02 16.60
C GLN A 464 24.99 10.44 17.35
N ASN A 465 23.88 11.19 17.44
CA ASN A 465 22.63 10.70 18.05
C ASN A 465 22.16 9.38 17.39
N PHE A 466 22.16 9.29 16.07
CA PHE A 466 21.80 8.05 15.37
C PHE A 466 22.82 6.93 15.56
N ALA A 467 24.12 7.26 15.63
CA ALA A 467 25.15 6.27 15.96
C ALA A 467 24.91 5.63 17.34
N ASP A 468 24.61 6.44 18.35
CA ASP A 468 24.33 5.98 19.71
C ASP A 468 23.08 5.10 19.77
N LYS A 469 22.01 5.50 19.04
CA LYS A 469 20.79 4.69 18.91
C LYS A 469 21.06 3.34 18.23
N MET A 470 21.81 3.32 17.11
CA MET A 470 22.19 2.08 16.44
C MET A 470 22.96 1.15 17.38
N GLU A 471 23.95 1.68 18.09
CA GLU A 471 24.75 0.89 19.04
C GLU A 471 23.87 0.30 20.15
N TYR A 472 22.98 1.10 20.74
CA TYR A 472 22.09 0.64 21.81
C TYR A 472 21.11 -0.45 21.34
N MET A 473 20.47 -0.24 20.18
CA MET A 473 19.56 -1.20 19.57
C MET A 473 20.27 -2.53 19.29
N VAL A 474 21.42 -2.47 18.60
CA VAL A 474 22.19 -3.66 18.25
C VAL A 474 22.72 -4.39 19.47
N ASN A 475 23.23 -3.68 20.49
CA ASN A 475 23.73 -4.31 21.70
C ASN A 475 22.62 -5.06 22.45
N THR A 476 21.42 -4.49 22.54
CA THR A 476 20.27 -5.15 23.18
C THR A 476 19.82 -6.38 22.38
N LEU A 477 19.60 -6.23 21.07
CA LEU A 477 19.20 -7.35 20.21
C LEU A 477 20.26 -8.47 20.21
N TYR A 478 21.54 -8.11 20.19
CA TYR A 478 22.62 -9.08 20.32
C TYR A 478 22.53 -9.85 21.64
N GLN A 479 22.40 -9.16 22.78
CA GLN A 479 22.25 -9.82 24.08
C GLN A 479 21.07 -10.80 24.11
N LEU A 480 19.90 -10.40 23.61
CA LEU A 480 18.72 -11.27 23.55
C LEU A 480 18.95 -12.47 22.62
N SER A 481 19.53 -12.25 21.44
CA SER A 481 19.83 -13.34 20.49
C SER A 481 20.77 -14.40 21.09
N GLN A 482 21.66 -13.99 21.99
CA GLN A 482 22.59 -14.91 22.65
C GLN A 482 21.93 -15.80 23.69
N MET A 483 20.67 -15.55 24.07
CA MET A 483 19.91 -16.34 25.04
C MET A 483 19.17 -17.51 24.39
N SER A 484 18.73 -17.35 23.14
CA SER A 484 17.94 -18.36 22.43
C SER A 484 18.72 -19.67 22.27
N GLY A 485 18.08 -20.79 22.63
CA GLY A 485 18.70 -22.11 22.53
C GLY A 485 19.87 -22.34 23.47
N LYS A 486 19.98 -21.56 24.57
CA LYS A 486 21.01 -21.71 25.61
C LYS A 486 20.37 -21.80 26.99
N PRO A 487 20.99 -22.51 27.96
CA PRO A 487 20.35 -22.73 29.26
C PRO A 487 20.19 -21.42 30.03
N ALA A 488 19.01 -21.21 30.63
CA ALA A 488 18.72 -19.99 31.41
C ALA A 488 19.54 -19.87 32.70
N LYS A 489 20.08 -21.00 33.18
CA LYS A 489 21.00 -21.11 34.33
C LYS A 489 22.03 -22.16 34.02
N ASP A 490 23.24 -22.00 34.53
CA ASP A 490 24.33 -22.97 34.32
C ASP A 490 23.90 -24.40 34.64
N GLY A 491 24.06 -25.30 33.65
CA GLY A 491 23.70 -26.72 33.77
C GLY A 491 22.21 -27.05 33.62
N GLY A 492 21.35 -26.08 33.27
CA GLY A 492 19.92 -26.32 32.99
C GLY A 492 19.67 -26.99 31.62
N ASP A 493 18.48 -27.55 31.46
CA ASP A 493 18.01 -28.09 30.18
C ASP A 493 17.74 -26.98 29.15
N PHE A 494 18.01 -27.27 27.88
CA PHE A 494 17.80 -26.35 26.76
C PHE A 494 17.68 -27.12 25.45
N ASN A 495 17.16 -26.47 24.41
CA ASN A 495 17.18 -26.98 23.05
C ASN A 495 17.80 -25.95 22.10
N ALA A 496 19.01 -26.25 21.63
CA ALA A 496 19.73 -25.44 20.65
C ALA A 496 19.32 -25.71 19.20
N ASP A 497 18.62 -26.80 18.91
CA ASP A 497 18.23 -27.16 17.54
C ASP A 497 16.98 -26.37 17.09
N PRO A 498 17.11 -25.48 16.08
CA PRO A 498 15.98 -24.73 15.52
C PRO A 498 14.84 -25.60 15.01
N THR A 499 15.10 -26.85 14.63
CA THR A 499 14.09 -27.77 14.06
C THR A 499 13.27 -28.50 15.13
N ALA A 500 13.80 -28.58 16.35
CA ALA A 500 13.23 -29.37 17.46
C ALA A 500 12.57 -28.51 18.56
N VAL A 501 12.15 -27.28 18.24
CA VAL A 501 11.47 -26.37 19.19
C VAL A 501 10.22 -27.07 19.77
N PRO A 502 10.12 -27.26 21.10
CA PRO A 502 8.96 -27.91 21.70
C PRO A 502 7.76 -26.95 21.77
N MET A 503 6.56 -27.51 21.98
CA MET A 503 5.38 -26.73 22.36
C MET A 503 5.62 -25.95 23.66
N GLY A 504 4.89 -24.84 23.82
CA GLY A 504 5.00 -24.00 25.01
C GLY A 504 4.65 -24.77 26.30
N PRO A 505 5.25 -24.40 27.45
CA PRO A 505 4.95 -25.04 28.73
C PRO A 505 3.44 -25.07 29.02
N GLY A 506 2.89 -26.27 29.24
CA GLY A 506 1.47 -26.46 29.56
C GLY A 506 0.50 -26.32 28.37
N LYS A 507 1.00 -26.19 27.13
CA LYS A 507 0.16 -26.14 25.92
C LYS A 507 0.20 -27.50 25.19
N GLU A 508 -0.94 -27.91 24.64
CA GLU A 508 -1.09 -29.14 23.84
C GLU A 508 -0.84 -28.93 22.34
N ILE A 509 -0.79 -27.67 21.90
CA ILE A 509 -0.55 -27.24 20.52
C ILE A 509 0.33 -25.98 20.51
N TYR A 510 0.96 -25.67 19.38
CA TYR A 510 1.54 -24.35 19.15
C TYR A 510 0.45 -23.29 19.13
N SER A 511 0.73 -22.13 19.72
CA SER A 511 -0.24 -21.06 19.87
C SER A 511 0.41 -19.70 19.65
N SER A 512 -0.30 -18.82 18.97
CA SER A 512 0.07 -17.41 18.78
C SER A 512 -0.55 -16.50 19.85
N ASP A 513 -0.81 -17.04 21.03
CA ASP A 513 -1.22 -16.33 22.23
C ASP A 513 -0.07 -15.44 22.74
N LEU A 514 -0.23 -14.13 22.58
CA LEU A 514 0.74 -13.10 22.95
C LEU A 514 0.28 -12.27 24.16
N SER A 515 -0.78 -12.71 24.86
CA SER A 515 -1.25 -12.08 26.09
C SER A 515 -0.20 -12.16 27.21
N GLU A 516 -0.32 -11.31 28.24
CA GLU A 516 0.62 -11.31 29.38
C GLU A 516 0.68 -12.67 30.08
N GLU A 517 -0.46 -13.32 30.24
CA GLU A 517 -0.57 -14.62 30.90
C GLU A 517 -0.22 -15.79 29.96
N GLY A 518 -0.39 -15.59 28.65
CA GLY A 518 -0.35 -16.63 27.65
C GLY A 518 0.99 -16.80 26.91
N ILE A 519 1.76 -15.72 26.80
CA ILE A 519 3.03 -15.73 26.07
C ILE A 519 4.06 -16.64 26.76
N ARG A 520 4.66 -17.54 25.97
CA ARG A 520 5.80 -18.36 26.44
C ARG A 520 7.08 -17.52 26.45
N THR A 521 7.92 -17.72 27.47
CA THR A 521 9.21 -17.01 27.66
C THR A 521 10.38 -17.98 27.86
N ASP A 522 10.20 -19.25 27.47
CA ASP A 522 11.19 -20.32 27.58
C ASP A 522 12.22 -20.28 26.44
N TYR A 523 12.86 -19.12 26.25
CA TYR A 523 13.79 -18.85 25.13
C TYR A 523 14.93 -19.85 24.99
N TRP A 524 15.31 -20.53 26.08
CA TRP A 524 16.30 -21.62 26.07
C TRP A 524 15.88 -22.81 25.19
N ASN A 525 14.62 -22.88 24.74
CA ASN A 525 14.09 -23.95 23.88
C ASN A 525 13.87 -23.55 22.41
N TRP A 526 14.14 -22.30 22.02
CA TRP A 526 13.74 -21.76 20.70
C TRP A 526 14.75 -22.01 19.57
N GLY A 527 15.82 -22.74 19.86
CA GLY A 527 16.94 -22.96 18.94
C GLY A 527 17.92 -21.80 18.92
N GLU A 528 19.19 -22.09 18.62
CA GLU A 528 20.24 -21.08 18.52
C GLU A 528 19.97 -20.14 17.34
N GLY A 529 20.31 -18.86 17.50
CA GLY A 529 20.15 -17.82 16.46
C GLY A 529 18.75 -17.19 16.37
N PHE A 530 17.74 -17.74 17.06
CA PHE A 530 16.39 -17.16 17.03
C PHE A 530 16.33 -15.79 17.73
N ILE A 531 15.79 -14.79 17.04
CA ILE A 531 15.33 -13.57 17.67
C ILE A 531 14.14 -12.99 16.90
N SER A 532 13.10 -12.63 17.63
CA SER A 532 11.94 -11.90 17.16
C SER A 532 11.27 -11.23 18.37
N ALA A 533 10.32 -10.33 18.10
CA ALA A 533 9.48 -9.73 19.13
C ALA A 533 8.35 -10.68 19.60
N TYR A 534 8.30 -11.93 19.13
CA TYR A 534 7.40 -12.98 19.63
C TYR A 534 8.08 -14.36 19.58
N PRO A 535 7.57 -15.37 20.30
CA PRO A 535 8.10 -16.74 20.28
C PRO A 535 7.99 -17.40 18.90
N PRO A 536 8.75 -18.48 18.62
CA PRO A 536 8.84 -19.11 17.30
C PRO A 536 7.53 -19.76 16.81
N ASP A 537 6.51 -19.92 17.67
CA ASP A 537 5.27 -20.63 17.38
C ASP A 537 4.60 -20.22 16.07
N GLN A 538 4.55 -18.92 15.73
CA GLN A 538 3.92 -18.47 14.48
C GLN A 538 4.58 -19.05 13.22
N PHE A 539 5.90 -19.24 13.23
CA PHE A 539 6.64 -19.84 12.12
C PHE A 539 6.25 -21.32 11.98
N ILE A 540 6.23 -22.04 13.10
CA ILE A 540 5.86 -23.47 13.14
C ILE A 540 4.39 -23.67 12.74
N MET A 541 3.51 -22.78 13.17
CA MET A 541 2.10 -22.78 12.79
C MET A 541 1.93 -22.56 11.27
N LEU A 542 2.71 -21.65 10.67
CA LEU A 542 2.69 -21.42 9.21
C LEU A 542 3.10 -22.68 8.45
N GLU A 543 4.17 -23.36 8.89
CA GLU A 543 4.64 -24.63 8.33
C GLU A 543 3.56 -25.73 8.40
N ASN A 544 2.68 -25.66 9.40
CA ASN A 544 1.55 -26.56 9.59
C ASN A 544 0.22 -26.02 9.01
N GLY A 545 0.29 -24.99 8.16
CA GLY A 545 -0.85 -24.52 7.38
C GLY A 545 -1.80 -23.60 8.13
N ALA A 546 -1.33 -22.89 9.16
CA ALA A 546 -2.07 -21.78 9.75
C ALA A 546 -2.40 -20.71 8.70
N VAL A 547 -3.49 -19.98 8.95
CA VAL A 547 -3.96 -18.89 8.10
C VAL A 547 -3.98 -17.60 8.89
N TYR A 548 -4.18 -16.50 8.18
CA TYR A 548 -4.19 -15.17 8.77
C TYR A 548 -5.43 -14.97 9.65
N GLY A 549 -5.26 -14.26 10.77
CA GLY A 549 -6.34 -13.92 11.69
C GLY A 549 -5.87 -13.57 13.09
N THR A 550 -6.82 -13.25 13.96
CA THR A 550 -6.56 -12.77 15.32
C THR A 550 -6.66 -13.85 16.40
N GLU A 551 -7.29 -15.00 16.13
CA GLU A 551 -7.38 -16.11 17.08
C GLU A 551 -6.01 -16.74 17.37
N GLU A 552 -5.88 -17.44 18.50
CA GLU A 552 -4.64 -18.12 18.92
C GLU A 552 -4.17 -19.24 17.98
N THR A 553 -5.05 -19.75 17.12
CA THR A 553 -4.70 -20.74 16.08
C THR A 553 -4.34 -20.10 14.73
N LYS A 554 -4.33 -18.77 14.66
CA LYS A 554 -4.08 -17.96 13.46
C LYS A 554 -2.81 -17.14 13.65
N ILE A 555 -2.24 -16.64 12.57
CA ILE A 555 -0.95 -15.95 12.59
C ILE A 555 -0.99 -14.65 11.79
N TRP A 556 0.07 -13.85 11.86
CA TRP A 556 0.21 -12.68 10.99
C TRP A 556 1.65 -12.52 10.49
N ALA A 557 1.87 -12.84 9.22
CA ALA A 557 3.08 -12.56 8.44
C ALA A 557 4.42 -12.68 9.22
N PRO A 558 4.75 -13.87 9.78
CA PRO A 558 5.91 -13.99 10.66
C PRO A 558 7.23 -13.71 9.92
N TYR A 559 7.35 -14.15 8.67
CA TYR A 559 8.54 -13.90 7.86
C TYR A 559 8.64 -12.45 7.35
N TYR A 560 7.53 -11.73 7.17
CA TYR A 560 7.56 -10.29 6.89
C TYR A 560 8.26 -9.51 8.01
N THR A 561 7.92 -9.84 9.26
CA THR A 561 8.49 -9.21 10.45
C THR A 561 9.99 -9.49 10.51
N LEU A 562 10.35 -10.77 10.34
CA LEU A 562 11.75 -11.20 10.35
C LEU A 562 12.57 -10.51 9.26
N HIS A 563 12.01 -10.36 8.06
CA HIS A 563 12.64 -9.62 6.97
C HIS A 563 12.98 -8.18 7.36
N LYS A 564 12.08 -7.44 8.02
CA LYS A 564 12.35 -6.04 8.41
C LYS A 564 13.52 -5.97 9.40
N ILE A 565 13.54 -6.87 10.38
CA ILE A 565 14.62 -6.93 11.38
C ILE A 565 15.95 -7.27 10.71
N LEU A 566 15.96 -8.29 9.83
CA LEU A 566 17.15 -8.74 9.11
C LEU A 566 17.70 -7.64 8.19
N ALA A 567 16.83 -6.99 7.42
CA ALA A 567 17.21 -5.87 6.54
C ALA A 567 17.83 -4.72 7.35
N GLY A 568 17.18 -4.31 8.44
CA GLY A 568 17.68 -3.22 9.28
C GLY A 568 19.01 -3.52 9.97
N LEU A 569 19.24 -4.76 10.42
CA LEU A 569 20.54 -5.17 10.97
C LEU A 569 21.66 -5.13 9.91
N MET A 570 21.36 -5.56 8.67
CA MET A 570 22.31 -5.46 7.56
C MET A 570 22.58 -4.01 7.16
N ASP A 571 21.55 -3.15 7.16
CA ASP A 571 21.71 -1.72 6.89
C ASP A 571 22.65 -1.06 7.90
N ILE A 572 22.48 -1.35 9.21
CA ILE A 572 23.40 -0.86 10.25
C ILE A 572 24.81 -1.40 10.01
N TYR A 573 24.96 -2.68 9.69
CA TYR A 573 26.28 -3.27 9.43
C TYR A 573 26.98 -2.59 8.25
N GLU A 574 26.29 -2.35 7.14
CA GLU A 574 26.90 -1.76 5.95
C GLU A 574 27.34 -0.30 6.16
N VAL A 575 26.56 0.50 6.91
CA VAL A 575 26.92 1.92 7.15
C VAL A 575 27.94 2.12 8.27
N SER A 576 28.03 1.21 9.25
CA SER A 576 28.86 1.38 10.45
C SER A 576 29.97 0.34 10.65
N GLY A 577 29.89 -0.80 9.95
CA GLY A 577 30.76 -1.96 10.17
C GLY A 577 30.45 -2.74 11.45
N ASN A 578 29.31 -2.50 12.13
CA ASN A 578 28.97 -3.12 13.41
C ASN A 578 28.86 -4.65 13.33
N LYS A 579 29.88 -5.35 13.83
CA LYS A 579 29.96 -6.83 13.76
C LYS A 579 28.94 -7.56 14.60
N LYS A 580 28.39 -6.93 15.65
CA LYS A 580 27.28 -7.54 16.41
C LYS A 580 26.00 -7.55 15.60
N ALA A 581 25.73 -6.48 14.84
CA ALA A 581 24.57 -6.42 13.95
C ALA A 581 24.63 -7.57 12.92
N LEU A 582 25.80 -7.75 12.29
CA LEU A 582 26.02 -8.88 11.38
C LEU A 582 25.88 -10.23 12.07
N ALA A 583 26.42 -10.41 13.27
CA ALA A 583 26.30 -11.67 14.01
C ALA A 583 24.84 -12.04 14.34
N VAL A 584 24.00 -11.05 14.68
CA VAL A 584 22.56 -11.29 14.86
C VAL A 584 21.91 -11.68 13.53
N ALA A 585 22.21 -10.96 12.44
CA ALA A 585 21.69 -11.26 11.11
C ALA A 585 22.08 -12.67 10.62
N GLU A 586 23.34 -13.09 10.83
CA GLU A 586 23.81 -14.45 10.54
C GLU A 586 23.06 -15.50 11.37
N GLY A 587 22.90 -15.29 12.68
CA GLY A 587 22.15 -16.19 13.54
C GLY A 587 20.68 -16.35 13.12
N MET A 588 20.03 -15.26 12.73
CA MET A 588 18.69 -15.30 12.16
C MET A 588 18.65 -16.09 10.85
N GLY A 589 19.62 -15.84 9.95
CA GLY A 589 19.74 -16.55 8.68
C GLY A 589 19.97 -18.05 8.86
N ASP A 590 20.82 -18.43 9.82
CA ASP A 590 21.13 -19.82 10.17
C ASP A 590 19.89 -20.53 10.76
N TRP A 591 19.13 -19.86 11.63
CA TRP A 591 17.88 -20.38 12.18
C TRP A 591 16.82 -20.63 11.10
N VAL A 592 16.65 -19.67 10.17
CA VAL A 592 15.71 -19.81 9.04
C VAL A 592 16.15 -20.93 8.10
N TYR A 593 17.44 -21.01 7.78
CA TYR A 593 18.00 -22.07 6.94
C TYR A 593 17.72 -23.45 7.54
N ALA A 594 18.02 -23.63 8.84
CA ALA A 594 17.82 -24.89 9.54
C ALA A 594 16.36 -25.36 9.47
N ARG A 595 15.39 -24.47 9.68
CA ARG A 595 13.98 -24.83 9.62
C ARG A 595 13.47 -25.08 8.21
N LEU A 596 13.64 -24.11 7.31
CA LEU A 596 13.03 -24.18 5.97
C LEU A 596 13.64 -25.31 5.12
N SER A 597 14.88 -25.70 5.37
CA SER A 597 15.54 -26.79 4.63
C SER A 597 14.93 -28.17 4.90
N GLU A 598 14.23 -28.35 6.02
CA GLU A 598 13.55 -29.61 6.37
C GLU A 598 12.15 -29.72 5.77
N LEU A 599 11.62 -28.64 5.18
CA LEU A 599 10.25 -28.60 4.69
C LEU A 599 10.12 -29.20 3.29
N PRO A 600 9.08 -30.02 3.03
CA PRO A 600 8.75 -30.45 1.68
C PRO A 600 8.42 -29.26 0.77
N THR A 601 8.75 -29.38 -0.52
CA THR A 601 8.45 -28.34 -1.53
C THR A 601 6.98 -27.95 -1.56
N GLU A 602 6.05 -28.91 -1.44
CA GLU A 602 4.60 -28.62 -1.41
C GLU A 602 4.19 -27.77 -0.20
N THR A 603 4.87 -27.93 0.94
CA THR A 603 4.64 -27.10 2.13
C THR A 603 5.09 -25.68 1.87
N LEU A 604 6.29 -25.47 1.31
CA LEU A 604 6.79 -24.13 0.93
C LEU A 604 5.85 -23.45 -0.08
N ILE A 605 5.43 -24.18 -1.11
CA ILE A 605 4.43 -23.68 -2.08
C ILE A 605 3.14 -23.30 -1.36
N SER A 606 2.64 -24.12 -0.44
CA SER A 606 1.43 -23.80 0.33
C SER A 606 1.61 -22.55 1.18
N MET A 607 2.76 -22.39 1.84
CA MET A 607 3.05 -21.26 2.72
C MET A 607 3.02 -19.94 1.95
N TRP A 608 3.81 -19.82 0.89
CA TRP A 608 4.00 -18.56 0.16
C TRP A 608 2.79 -18.11 -0.65
N ASN A 609 1.85 -19.02 -0.91
CA ASN A 609 0.58 -18.72 -1.56
C ASN A 609 -0.56 -18.31 -0.60
N ARG A 610 -0.32 -18.33 0.72
CA ARG A 610 -1.33 -17.92 1.69
C ARG A 610 -1.41 -16.41 1.77
N TYR A 611 -2.64 -15.91 1.69
CA TYR A 611 -2.96 -14.51 1.91
C TYR A 611 -2.52 -14.07 3.32
N ILE A 612 -1.65 -13.06 3.39
CA ILE A 612 -1.04 -12.43 4.58
C ILE A 612 -0.25 -13.36 5.51
N ALA A 613 -0.77 -14.53 5.90
CA ALA A 613 -0.05 -15.49 6.73
C ALA A 613 1.26 -15.94 6.07
N GLY A 614 1.23 -16.11 4.75
CA GLY A 614 2.39 -16.46 3.92
C GLY A 614 3.26 -15.28 3.52
N GLU A 615 2.93 -14.05 3.94
CA GLU A 615 3.71 -12.88 3.57
C GLU A 615 5.09 -12.92 4.23
N PHE A 616 6.13 -12.89 3.40
CA PHE A 616 7.53 -12.91 3.82
C PHE A 616 8.28 -11.61 3.51
N GLY A 617 7.59 -10.56 3.05
CA GLY A 617 8.25 -9.34 2.58
C GLY A 617 9.33 -9.67 1.54
N GLY A 618 10.53 -9.15 1.72
CA GLY A 618 11.70 -9.44 0.89
C GLY A 618 12.66 -10.44 1.52
N MET A 619 12.20 -11.52 2.18
CA MET A 619 13.13 -12.52 2.74
C MET A 619 14.08 -13.12 1.71
N ASN A 620 13.63 -13.36 0.47
CA ASN A 620 14.50 -13.77 -0.64
C ASN A 620 15.58 -12.71 -0.92
N GLU A 621 15.21 -11.43 -0.96
CA GLU A 621 16.14 -10.30 -1.09
C GLU A 621 17.17 -10.27 0.05
N ALA A 622 16.69 -10.37 1.30
CA ALA A 622 17.53 -10.25 2.48
C ALA A 622 18.52 -11.41 2.61
N MET A 623 18.09 -12.64 2.30
CA MET A 623 18.98 -13.81 2.32
C MET A 623 20.01 -13.78 1.19
N ALA A 624 19.64 -13.33 -0.02
CA ALA A 624 20.59 -13.09 -1.12
C ALA A 624 21.61 -11.98 -0.76
N ARG A 625 21.16 -10.90 -0.12
CA ARG A 625 22.06 -9.87 0.42
C ARG A 625 22.99 -10.40 1.50
N LEU A 626 22.50 -11.21 2.43
CA LEU A 626 23.33 -11.81 3.48
C LEU A 626 24.39 -12.77 2.88
N TYR A 627 24.05 -13.50 1.82
CA TYR A 627 25.02 -14.27 1.03
C TYR A 627 26.15 -13.38 0.51
N ARG A 628 25.84 -12.25 -0.14
CA ARG A 628 26.86 -11.33 -0.65
C ARG A 628 27.75 -10.73 0.44
N ILE A 629 27.20 -10.49 1.62
CA ILE A 629 27.94 -9.95 2.76
C ILE A 629 28.91 -10.98 3.35
N THR A 630 28.52 -12.24 3.41
CA THR A 630 29.21 -13.28 4.21
C THR A 630 29.96 -14.33 3.37
N GLY A 631 29.54 -14.56 2.13
CA GLY A 631 29.99 -15.64 1.26
C GLY A 631 29.46 -17.04 1.63
N LYS A 632 28.51 -17.15 2.57
CA LYS A 632 27.93 -18.44 3.00
C LYS A 632 26.84 -18.91 2.04
N GLU A 633 27.12 -19.94 1.26
CA GLU A 633 26.22 -20.52 0.24
C GLU A 633 24.86 -20.97 0.79
N GLU A 634 24.78 -21.30 2.08
CA GLU A 634 23.54 -21.62 2.79
C GLU A 634 22.51 -20.49 2.63
N TYR A 635 22.92 -19.22 2.69
CA TYR A 635 21.98 -18.11 2.60
C TYR A 635 21.39 -17.94 1.20
N LEU A 636 22.16 -18.19 0.13
CA LEU A 636 21.61 -18.19 -1.23
C LEU A 636 20.65 -19.36 -1.43
N LYS A 637 20.94 -20.54 -0.84
CA LYS A 637 19.99 -21.67 -0.82
C LYS A 637 18.71 -21.29 -0.08
N THR A 638 18.81 -20.65 1.09
CA THR A 638 17.65 -20.18 1.86
C THR A 638 16.84 -19.17 1.07
N ALA A 639 17.48 -18.22 0.38
CA ALA A 639 16.80 -17.24 -0.46
C ALA A 639 15.91 -17.91 -1.50
N LYS A 640 16.38 -19.01 -2.12
CA LYS A 640 15.60 -19.83 -3.05
C LYS A 640 14.41 -20.55 -2.39
N LEU A 641 14.49 -20.92 -1.11
CA LEU A 641 13.36 -21.55 -0.41
C LEU A 641 12.15 -20.61 -0.26
N PHE A 642 12.34 -19.30 -0.44
CA PHE A 642 11.28 -18.28 -0.49
C PHE A 642 10.71 -18.05 -1.90
N ASP A 643 11.10 -18.82 -2.92
CA ASP A 643 10.53 -18.69 -4.25
C ASP A 643 9.01 -18.93 -4.21
N ASN A 644 8.24 -17.90 -4.58
CA ASN A 644 6.80 -18.02 -4.72
C ASN A 644 6.46 -18.70 -6.05
N ILE A 645 6.58 -20.03 -6.06
CA ILE A 645 6.50 -20.85 -7.28
C ILE A 645 5.27 -20.54 -8.13
N LYS A 646 4.08 -20.38 -7.54
CA LYS A 646 2.86 -20.12 -8.34
C LYS A 646 2.88 -18.73 -8.99
N VAL A 647 3.35 -17.71 -8.28
CA VAL A 647 3.39 -16.34 -8.82
C VAL A 647 4.53 -16.21 -9.84
N PHE A 648 5.72 -16.67 -9.50
CA PHE A 648 6.92 -16.50 -10.33
C PHE A 648 6.91 -17.42 -11.54
N PHE A 649 6.54 -18.69 -11.35
CA PHE A 649 6.79 -19.78 -12.30
C PHE A 649 5.53 -20.58 -12.66
N GLY A 650 4.40 -20.30 -12.03
CA GLY A 650 3.11 -20.99 -12.19
C GLY A 650 3.06 -22.37 -11.54
N ASP A 651 4.13 -23.16 -11.67
CA ASP A 651 4.27 -24.51 -11.14
C ASP A 651 5.73 -24.88 -10.87
N ALA A 652 5.96 -26.02 -10.21
CA ALA A 652 7.30 -26.49 -9.84
C ALA A 652 8.20 -26.88 -11.03
N ASN A 653 7.65 -27.04 -12.24
CA ASN A 653 8.41 -27.27 -13.48
C ASN A 653 8.71 -25.96 -14.22
N HIS A 654 8.26 -24.83 -13.69
CA HIS A 654 8.42 -23.49 -14.26
C HIS A 654 7.86 -23.35 -15.68
N SER A 655 6.72 -23.99 -15.94
CA SER A 655 6.11 -24.01 -17.27
C SER A 655 5.24 -22.77 -17.59
N HIS A 656 5.00 -21.91 -16.60
CA HIS A 656 4.06 -20.77 -16.65
C HIS A 656 4.65 -19.59 -15.82
N GLY A 657 3.80 -18.69 -15.34
CA GLY A 657 4.12 -17.65 -14.37
C GLY A 657 4.59 -16.35 -14.99
N LEU A 658 4.97 -15.41 -14.11
CA LEU A 658 5.60 -14.15 -14.50
C LEU A 658 6.87 -14.37 -15.32
N ALA A 659 7.64 -15.44 -15.05
CA ALA A 659 8.81 -15.81 -15.86
C ALA A 659 8.47 -16.04 -17.34
N LYS A 660 7.23 -16.44 -17.65
CA LYS A 660 6.69 -16.67 -18.99
C LYS A 660 5.76 -15.55 -19.47
N ASN A 661 5.85 -14.39 -18.83
CA ASN A 661 5.04 -13.19 -19.09
C ASN A 661 3.52 -13.44 -18.91
N VAL A 662 3.14 -14.44 -18.11
CA VAL A 662 1.75 -14.64 -17.69
C VAL A 662 1.48 -13.80 -16.45
N ASP A 663 0.34 -13.12 -16.44
CA ASP A 663 -0.07 -12.26 -15.35
C ASP A 663 -0.77 -13.06 -14.24
N THR A 664 0.03 -13.52 -13.28
CA THR A 664 -0.39 -14.37 -12.15
C THR A 664 -0.64 -13.60 -10.85
N PHE A 665 -0.56 -12.27 -10.86
CA PHE A 665 -0.76 -11.43 -9.66
C PHE A 665 -2.10 -10.69 -9.61
N ARG A 666 -3.02 -11.01 -10.53
CA ARG A 666 -4.40 -10.51 -10.56
C ARG A 666 -5.10 -10.73 -9.22
N GLY A 667 -5.68 -9.67 -8.67
CA GLY A 667 -6.42 -9.77 -7.41
C GLY A 667 -5.57 -10.04 -6.16
N LEU A 668 -4.24 -10.14 -6.29
CA LEU A 668 -3.38 -10.41 -5.13
C LEU A 668 -3.09 -9.11 -4.35
N HIS A 669 -2.81 -9.26 -3.05
CA HIS A 669 -2.37 -8.16 -2.20
C HIS A 669 -1.08 -7.56 -2.74
N ALA A 670 -1.07 -6.28 -3.07
CA ALA A 670 0.02 -5.67 -3.82
C ALA A 670 1.34 -5.68 -3.03
N ASN A 671 1.33 -5.12 -1.82
CA ASN A 671 2.54 -4.99 -1.03
C ASN A 671 3.07 -6.33 -0.45
N GLN A 672 2.25 -7.38 -0.34
CA GLN A 672 2.74 -8.73 -0.05
C GLN A 672 3.67 -9.23 -1.15
N HIS A 673 3.39 -8.92 -2.42
CA HIS A 673 4.04 -9.53 -3.58
C HIS A 673 5.16 -8.67 -4.17
N ILE A 674 5.04 -7.33 -4.22
CA ILE A 674 6.08 -6.46 -4.82
C ILE A 674 7.48 -6.68 -4.20
N PRO A 675 7.66 -6.77 -2.87
CA PRO A 675 8.97 -7.07 -2.27
C PRO A 675 9.55 -8.43 -2.69
N GLN A 676 8.69 -9.43 -2.93
CA GLN A 676 9.12 -10.74 -3.41
C GLN A 676 9.70 -10.62 -4.83
N ILE A 677 9.10 -9.76 -5.66
CA ILE A 677 9.57 -9.44 -7.01
C ILE A 677 10.91 -8.70 -6.98
N VAL A 678 11.09 -7.75 -6.06
CA VAL A 678 12.41 -7.14 -5.80
C VAL A 678 13.44 -8.22 -5.46
N GLY A 679 13.08 -9.14 -4.57
CA GLY A 679 13.95 -10.26 -4.23
C GLY A 679 14.23 -11.22 -5.38
N ALA A 680 13.34 -11.37 -6.37
CA ALA A 680 13.65 -12.12 -7.59
C ALA A 680 14.80 -11.45 -8.37
N LEU A 681 14.79 -10.12 -8.50
CA LEU A 681 15.91 -9.43 -9.17
C LEU A 681 17.23 -9.56 -8.39
N GLU A 682 17.19 -9.61 -7.06
CA GLU A 682 18.39 -9.89 -6.25
C GLU A 682 18.83 -11.36 -6.38
N MET A 683 17.91 -12.32 -6.51
CA MET A 683 18.25 -13.70 -6.84
C MET A 683 18.92 -13.81 -8.21
N TYR A 684 18.49 -13.03 -9.19
CA TYR A 684 19.15 -12.97 -10.49
C TYR A 684 20.60 -12.47 -10.39
N ARG A 685 20.84 -11.45 -9.56
CA ARG A 685 22.17 -10.88 -9.32
C ARG A 685 23.20 -11.93 -8.91
N ASP A 686 22.79 -12.86 -8.04
CA ASP A 686 23.69 -13.82 -7.42
C ASP A 686 23.66 -15.21 -8.08
N SER A 687 22.54 -15.59 -8.70
CA SER A 687 22.38 -16.91 -9.34
C SER A 687 22.61 -16.93 -10.85
N ASP A 688 22.68 -15.77 -11.50
CA ASP A 688 22.80 -15.61 -12.95
C ASP A 688 21.54 -16.06 -13.74
N LYS A 689 20.53 -16.67 -13.11
CA LYS A 689 19.40 -17.32 -13.81
C LYS A 689 18.39 -16.33 -14.42
N PRO A 690 18.26 -16.24 -15.76
CA PRO A 690 17.43 -15.24 -16.43
C PRO A 690 15.94 -15.27 -16.08
N GLU A 691 15.40 -16.42 -15.65
CA GLU A 691 14.00 -16.55 -15.24
C GLU A 691 13.62 -15.57 -14.12
N TYR A 692 14.52 -15.31 -13.17
CA TYR A 692 14.28 -14.35 -12.10
C TYR A 692 14.26 -12.90 -12.59
N PHE A 693 15.15 -12.54 -13.54
CA PHE A 693 15.09 -11.23 -14.20
C PHE A 693 13.77 -11.06 -14.95
N ASN A 694 13.34 -12.10 -15.68
CA ASN A 694 12.08 -12.08 -16.41
C ASN A 694 10.88 -11.90 -15.48
N VAL A 695 10.88 -12.53 -14.30
CA VAL A 695 9.84 -12.29 -13.27
C VAL A 695 9.76 -10.81 -12.90
N ALA A 696 10.90 -10.20 -12.55
CA ALA A 696 10.99 -8.80 -12.15
C ALA A 696 10.56 -7.83 -13.26
N ASP A 697 11.08 -8.04 -14.46
CA ASP A 697 10.87 -7.17 -15.61
C ASP A 697 9.44 -7.29 -16.17
N ASN A 698 8.92 -8.52 -16.33
CA ASN A 698 7.54 -8.73 -16.78
C ASN A 698 6.53 -8.17 -15.77
N PHE A 699 6.78 -8.35 -14.46
CA PHE A 699 5.94 -7.75 -13.43
C PHE A 699 5.91 -6.23 -13.54
N TRP A 700 7.08 -5.58 -13.62
CA TRP A 700 7.15 -4.12 -13.69
C TRP A 700 6.39 -3.56 -14.91
N VAL A 701 6.58 -4.18 -16.08
CA VAL A 701 5.90 -3.77 -17.31
C VAL A 701 4.38 -3.91 -17.17
N LYS A 702 3.88 -5.05 -16.66
CA LYS A 702 2.44 -5.27 -16.45
C LYS A 702 1.87 -4.30 -15.41
N ALA A 703 2.53 -4.15 -14.27
CA ALA A 703 2.08 -3.28 -13.18
C ALA A 703 1.94 -1.82 -13.64
N THR A 704 2.97 -1.29 -14.32
CA THR A 704 2.96 0.10 -14.81
C THR A 704 2.00 0.32 -15.97
N ASN A 705 1.70 -0.72 -16.76
CA ASN A 705 0.77 -0.63 -17.87
C ASN A 705 -0.69 -0.81 -17.45
N ASP A 706 -1.01 -1.80 -16.65
CA ASP A 706 -2.39 -2.26 -16.51
C ASP A 706 -3.00 -1.95 -15.13
N TYR A 707 -2.17 -1.55 -14.16
CA TYR A 707 -2.55 -1.39 -12.75
C TYR A 707 -2.23 -0.03 -12.14
N MET A 708 -1.47 0.81 -12.85
CA MET A 708 -0.93 2.05 -12.31
C MET A 708 -1.88 3.24 -12.49
N TYR A 709 -2.14 3.96 -11.40
CA TYR A 709 -2.82 5.26 -11.40
C TYR A 709 -1.85 6.39 -11.82
N SER A 710 -2.38 7.56 -12.16
CA SER A 710 -1.59 8.68 -12.71
C SER A 710 -0.50 9.19 -11.74
N ILE A 711 -0.69 9.03 -10.43
CA ILE A 711 0.32 9.38 -9.41
C ILE A 711 1.52 8.40 -9.37
N GLY A 712 1.47 7.28 -10.11
CA GLY A 712 2.48 6.22 -10.12
C GLY A 712 2.23 5.07 -9.13
N GLY A 713 1.18 5.16 -8.33
CA GLY A 713 0.79 4.10 -7.39
C GLY A 713 -0.01 2.97 -8.02
N VAL A 714 -0.20 1.89 -7.25
CA VAL A 714 -0.99 0.70 -7.58
C VAL A 714 -1.82 0.28 -6.37
N ALA A 715 -2.74 -0.67 -6.56
CA ALA A 715 -3.74 -1.12 -5.60
C ALA A 715 -4.90 -0.15 -5.37
N GLY A 716 -6.08 -0.72 -5.13
CA GLY A 716 -7.35 0.01 -4.99
C GLY A 716 -8.55 -0.82 -5.44
N ALA A 717 -8.42 -2.15 -5.46
CA ALA A 717 -9.42 -3.01 -6.09
C ALA A 717 -10.79 -2.94 -5.41
N ARG A 718 -11.82 -2.85 -6.25
CA ARG A 718 -13.21 -3.19 -5.93
C ARG A 718 -13.49 -4.66 -6.20
N ASN A 719 -12.74 -5.24 -7.14
CA ASN A 719 -12.78 -6.65 -7.46
C ASN A 719 -11.34 -7.21 -7.52
N PRO A 720 -10.91 -8.01 -6.53
CA PRO A 720 -11.66 -8.35 -5.30
C PRO A 720 -11.92 -7.10 -4.44
N ALA A 721 -12.88 -7.18 -3.52
CA ALA A 721 -13.27 -6.06 -2.65
C ALA A 721 -12.22 -5.80 -1.54
N ASN A 722 -11.01 -5.38 -1.95
CA ASN A 722 -9.90 -5.07 -1.06
C ASN A 722 -9.01 -3.98 -1.69
N ALA A 723 -8.94 -2.82 -1.03
CA ALA A 723 -8.16 -1.66 -1.48
C ALA A 723 -6.63 -1.91 -1.49
N GLU A 724 -6.14 -2.94 -0.81
CA GLU A 724 -4.72 -3.33 -0.77
C GLU A 724 -4.34 -4.27 -1.93
N CYS A 725 -5.32 -4.71 -2.73
CA CYS A 725 -5.12 -5.65 -3.83
C CYS A 725 -5.02 -4.95 -5.19
N PHE A 726 -4.32 -5.61 -6.11
CA PHE A 726 -4.43 -5.36 -7.55
C PHE A 726 -5.85 -5.69 -8.03
N ILE A 727 -6.31 -5.05 -9.10
CA ILE A 727 -7.58 -5.42 -9.75
C ILE A 727 -7.50 -6.82 -10.36
N ALA A 728 -8.60 -7.56 -10.35
CA ALA A 728 -8.64 -8.90 -10.95
C ALA A 728 -8.63 -8.88 -12.49
N GLN A 729 -9.02 -7.75 -13.10
CA GLN A 729 -9.09 -7.57 -14.54
C GLN A 729 -8.09 -6.48 -14.98
N PRO A 730 -6.95 -6.84 -15.60
CA PRO A 730 -5.93 -5.87 -16.02
C PRO A 730 -6.50 -4.81 -16.98
N GLY A 731 -6.03 -3.57 -16.87
CA GLY A 731 -6.41 -2.49 -17.78
C GLY A 731 -7.79 -1.87 -17.51
N THR A 732 -8.48 -2.28 -16.44
CA THR A 732 -9.83 -1.82 -16.10
C THR A 732 -9.88 -0.97 -14.81
N LEU A 733 -8.99 0.02 -14.71
CA LEU A 733 -8.85 0.83 -13.49
C LEU A 733 -10.10 1.66 -13.16
N TYR A 734 -10.82 2.16 -14.16
CA TYR A 734 -12.06 2.89 -13.93
C TYR A 734 -13.14 1.96 -13.35
N GLU A 735 -13.33 0.81 -14.00
CA GLU A 735 -14.35 -0.18 -13.62
C GLU A 735 -14.03 -0.85 -12.27
N ASN A 736 -12.76 -1.18 -12.01
CA ASN A 736 -12.36 -2.05 -10.91
C ASN A 736 -11.42 -1.41 -9.87
N GLY A 737 -10.85 -0.23 -10.10
CA GLY A 737 -9.72 0.30 -9.33
C GLY A 737 -9.99 1.46 -8.37
N LEU A 738 -11.12 2.18 -8.42
CA LEU A 738 -11.33 3.32 -7.51
C LEU A 738 -12.22 2.92 -6.31
N SER A 739 -11.72 1.99 -5.48
CA SER A 739 -12.44 1.48 -4.28
C SER A 739 -12.68 2.54 -3.20
N ALA A 740 -13.90 2.67 -2.69
CA ALA A 740 -14.19 3.63 -1.61
C ALA A 740 -13.33 3.44 -0.34
N GLY A 741 -12.78 2.24 -0.11
CA GLY A 741 -11.89 1.94 1.01
C GLY A 741 -10.47 2.52 0.89
N GLY A 742 -10.14 3.12 -0.25
CA GLY A 742 -8.84 3.72 -0.52
C GLY A 742 -8.25 3.24 -1.85
N GLN A 743 -7.20 3.93 -2.29
CA GLN A 743 -6.35 3.52 -3.40
C GLN A 743 -4.89 3.78 -3.01
N ASN A 744 -3.96 3.22 -3.77
CA ASN A 744 -2.56 3.57 -3.71
C ASN A 744 -1.99 3.44 -2.30
N GLU A 745 -1.89 2.21 -1.79
CA GLU A 745 -1.11 1.96 -0.57
C GLU A 745 0.33 2.48 -0.77
N THR A 746 0.82 3.29 0.16
CA THR A 746 2.10 4.00 0.02
C THR A 746 3.27 3.00 -0.08
N CYS A 747 3.24 1.90 0.69
CA CYS A 747 4.25 0.83 0.65
C CYS A 747 4.43 0.24 -0.76
N ALA A 748 3.33 0.09 -1.51
CA ALA A 748 3.39 -0.50 -2.84
C ALA A 748 4.22 0.37 -3.78
N THR A 749 4.08 1.70 -3.69
CA THR A 749 4.89 2.63 -4.49
C THR A 749 6.33 2.68 -4.03
N TYR A 750 6.58 2.65 -2.71
CA TYR A 750 7.93 2.52 -2.18
C TYR A 750 8.68 1.32 -2.78
N ASN A 751 8.06 0.14 -2.78
CA ASN A 751 8.68 -1.07 -3.33
C ASN A 751 8.74 -1.07 -4.86
N MET A 752 7.77 -0.45 -5.56
CA MET A 752 7.86 -0.26 -7.00
C MET A 752 9.02 0.67 -7.39
N LEU A 753 9.26 1.75 -6.64
CA LEU A 753 10.42 2.63 -6.85
C LEU A 753 11.74 1.87 -6.64
N LYS A 754 11.81 1.03 -5.60
CA LYS A 754 12.95 0.14 -5.35
C LYS A 754 13.19 -0.79 -6.55
N LEU A 755 12.17 -1.55 -6.98
CA LEU A 755 12.24 -2.42 -8.15
C LEU A 755 12.69 -1.68 -9.42
N THR A 756 12.10 -0.52 -9.66
CA THR A 756 12.38 0.32 -10.84
C THR A 756 13.84 0.75 -10.89
N ARG A 757 14.35 1.24 -9.75
CA ARG A 757 15.75 1.63 -9.62
C ARG A 757 16.67 0.45 -9.86
N ASP A 758 16.36 -0.70 -9.28
CA ASP A 758 17.24 -1.86 -9.36
C ASP A 758 17.25 -2.45 -10.77
N LEU A 759 16.11 -2.48 -11.48
CA LEU A 759 16.04 -2.81 -12.91
C LEU A 759 16.91 -1.87 -13.76
N PHE A 760 16.90 -0.57 -13.44
CA PHE A 760 17.71 0.42 -14.15
C PHE A 760 19.22 0.19 -14.01
N LEU A 761 19.66 -0.50 -12.95
CA LEU A 761 21.07 -0.87 -12.79
C LEU A 761 21.52 -1.93 -13.82
N TYR A 762 20.58 -2.68 -14.41
CA TYR A 762 20.83 -3.65 -15.47
C TYR A 762 20.57 -3.03 -16.85
N GLU A 763 19.35 -2.52 -17.05
CA GLU A 763 18.92 -1.95 -18.31
C GLU A 763 18.58 -0.47 -18.13
N GLN A 764 19.34 0.42 -18.77
CA GLN A 764 19.19 1.87 -18.60
C GLN A 764 18.04 2.43 -19.45
N ARG A 765 16.87 1.82 -19.33
CA ARG A 765 15.61 2.18 -19.99
C ARG A 765 15.05 3.48 -19.39
N PRO A 766 14.92 4.57 -20.17
CA PRO A 766 14.48 5.88 -19.66
C PRO A 766 13.11 5.86 -18.98
N GLU A 767 12.19 5.02 -19.44
CA GLU A 767 10.85 4.88 -18.87
C GLU A 767 10.86 4.40 -17.41
N LEU A 768 11.90 3.69 -16.98
CA LEU A 768 12.10 3.34 -15.57
C LEU A 768 12.29 4.62 -14.75
N MET A 769 13.14 5.55 -15.19
CA MET A 769 13.38 6.79 -14.45
C MET A 769 12.26 7.83 -14.62
N ASP A 770 11.49 7.77 -15.71
CA ASP A 770 10.25 8.54 -15.83
C ASP A 770 9.17 8.05 -14.83
N TYR A 771 9.04 6.73 -14.65
CA TYR A 771 8.20 6.17 -13.59
C TYR A 771 8.72 6.55 -12.20
N TYR A 772 10.05 6.48 -11.98
CA TYR A 772 10.64 6.83 -10.70
C TYR A 772 10.34 8.29 -10.32
N GLU A 773 10.53 9.23 -11.25
CA GLU A 773 10.17 10.65 -11.08
C GLU A 773 8.68 10.81 -10.76
N ARG A 774 7.80 10.11 -11.50
CA ARG A 774 6.36 10.18 -11.30
C ARG A 774 5.92 9.71 -9.91
N GLY A 775 6.33 8.51 -9.49
CA GLY A 775 5.97 7.96 -8.19
C GLY A 775 6.58 8.75 -7.02
N LEU A 776 7.79 9.28 -7.20
CA LEU A 776 8.46 10.10 -6.18
C LEU A 776 7.71 11.42 -5.94
N TYR A 777 7.52 12.23 -6.97
CA TYR A 777 6.90 13.55 -6.83
C TYR A 777 5.42 13.47 -6.49
N ASN A 778 4.68 12.56 -7.14
CA ASN A 778 3.21 12.59 -7.11
C ASN A 778 2.61 11.65 -6.07
N HIS A 779 3.37 10.71 -5.51
CA HIS A 779 2.88 9.82 -4.47
C HIS A 779 3.74 9.90 -3.19
N ILE A 780 5.04 9.60 -3.25
CA ILE A 780 5.88 9.58 -2.04
C ILE A 780 5.93 10.95 -1.36
N LEU A 781 6.24 12.03 -2.09
CA LEU A 781 6.22 13.38 -1.50
C LEU A 781 4.82 13.83 -1.06
N ALA A 782 3.78 13.37 -1.75
CA ALA A 782 2.38 13.70 -1.44
C ALA A 782 1.82 12.93 -0.24
N SER A 783 2.49 11.85 0.18
CA SER A 783 2.08 10.99 1.30
C SER A 783 2.42 11.57 2.68
N VAL A 784 3.16 12.68 2.75
CA VAL A 784 3.61 13.30 4.02
C VAL A 784 2.73 14.50 4.37
N ALA A 785 2.40 14.66 5.65
CA ALA A 785 1.62 15.78 6.17
C ALA A 785 2.33 17.12 6.03
N GLU A 786 1.56 18.21 6.11
CA GLU A 786 2.07 19.57 5.93
C GLU A 786 3.13 19.95 6.97
N ASP A 787 2.86 19.68 8.26
CA ASP A 787 3.66 20.23 9.36
C ASP A 787 4.28 19.16 10.29
N SER A 788 4.12 17.88 9.99
CA SER A 788 4.60 16.78 10.83
C SER A 788 5.06 15.57 10.00
N PRO A 789 5.77 14.59 10.57
CA PRO A 789 6.13 13.36 9.86
C PRO A 789 4.93 12.39 9.72
N ALA A 790 3.71 12.80 10.08
CA ALA A 790 2.54 11.99 9.83
C ALA A 790 2.40 11.68 8.33
N ASN A 791 1.96 10.48 8.01
CA ASN A 791 1.90 10.01 6.63
C ASN A 791 0.61 9.24 6.31
N THR A 792 0.31 9.16 5.01
CA THR A 792 -0.83 8.40 4.50
C THR A 792 -0.57 6.90 4.53
N TYR A 793 -1.64 6.11 4.67
CA TYR A 793 -1.63 4.70 4.32
C TYR A 793 -2.07 4.55 2.86
N HIS A 794 -3.34 4.87 2.59
CA HIS A 794 -3.91 5.02 1.25
C HIS A 794 -3.90 6.48 0.81
N VAL A 795 -3.62 6.73 -0.47
CA VAL A 795 -3.78 8.04 -1.10
C VAL A 795 -5.03 8.02 -1.98
N PRO A 796 -6.15 8.63 -1.53
CA PRO A 796 -7.41 8.58 -2.24
C PRO A 796 -7.37 9.41 -3.52
N LEU A 797 -7.99 8.91 -4.59
CA LEU A 797 -8.04 9.57 -5.91
C LEU A 797 -9.47 9.77 -6.44
N ARG A 798 -10.50 9.46 -5.63
CA ARG A 798 -11.90 9.75 -5.98
C ARG A 798 -12.17 11.27 -5.94
N PRO A 799 -13.21 11.76 -6.64
CA PRO A 799 -13.54 13.20 -6.66
C PRO A 799 -13.73 13.77 -5.25
N GLY A 800 -13.21 14.98 -5.00
CA GLY A 800 -13.43 15.68 -3.74
C GLY A 800 -12.88 14.98 -2.49
N SER A 801 -12.03 13.96 -2.64
CA SER A 801 -11.50 13.18 -1.52
C SER A 801 -10.45 13.95 -0.71
N LYS A 802 -10.13 13.48 0.50
CA LYS A 802 -9.15 14.12 1.39
C LYS A 802 -8.11 13.10 1.88
N LYS A 803 -6.83 13.47 1.85
CA LYS A 803 -5.75 12.65 2.42
C LYS A 803 -5.87 12.61 3.95
N SER A 804 -5.62 11.44 4.52
CA SER A 804 -5.56 11.22 5.97
C SER A 804 -4.14 10.90 6.39
N PHE A 805 -3.64 11.60 7.40
CA PHE A 805 -2.26 11.46 7.87
C PHE A 805 -2.25 10.96 9.32
N GLY A 806 -1.48 9.90 9.59
CA GLY A 806 -1.37 9.30 10.92
C GLY A 806 0.07 9.21 11.40
N ASN A 807 0.24 8.94 12.70
CA ASN A 807 1.52 8.73 13.38
C ASN A 807 2.48 9.96 13.42
N PRO A 808 2.02 11.17 13.79
CA PRO A 808 2.88 12.37 13.84
C PRO A 808 4.04 12.26 14.86
N ASN A 809 3.89 11.42 15.89
CA ASN A 809 4.85 11.30 16.99
C ASN A 809 5.67 9.98 16.95
N MET A 810 5.52 9.17 15.89
CA MET A 810 6.21 7.88 15.76
C MET A 810 5.98 6.90 16.94
N THR A 811 4.77 6.90 17.51
CA THR A 811 4.42 6.08 18.70
C THR A 811 3.66 4.80 18.39
N GLY A 812 3.31 4.54 17.13
CA GLY A 812 2.64 3.31 16.71
C GLY A 812 2.62 3.19 15.19
N PHE A 813 2.81 1.99 14.66
CA PHE A 813 3.13 1.80 13.25
C PHE A 813 2.14 0.88 12.55
N THR A 814 1.78 1.28 11.34
CA THR A 814 1.36 0.39 10.26
C THR A 814 2.55 0.08 9.35
N CYS A 815 2.39 -0.78 8.34
CA CYS A 815 3.42 -0.99 7.30
C CYS A 815 3.82 0.33 6.61
N CYS A 816 2.85 1.19 6.25
CA CYS A 816 3.10 2.45 5.55
C CYS A 816 3.87 3.46 6.41
N ASN A 817 3.64 3.47 7.72
CA ASN A 817 4.44 4.31 8.62
C ASN A 817 5.92 3.86 8.63
N GLY A 818 6.17 2.55 8.58
CA GLY A 818 7.52 2.00 8.45
C GLY A 818 8.19 2.41 7.13
N THR A 819 7.50 2.27 5.99
CA THR A 819 8.08 2.65 4.68
C THR A 819 8.23 4.15 4.50
N ALA A 820 7.34 4.96 5.07
CA ALA A 820 7.45 6.42 5.01
C ALA A 820 8.72 6.91 5.72
N LEU A 821 9.05 6.29 6.86
CA LEU A 821 10.28 6.55 7.59
C LEU A 821 11.53 6.24 6.74
N GLU A 822 11.56 5.08 6.08
CA GLU A 822 12.66 4.73 5.17
C GLU A 822 12.71 5.59 3.90
N SER A 823 11.56 6.04 3.38
CA SER A 823 11.51 6.86 2.17
C SER A 823 12.11 8.23 2.42
N SER A 824 11.67 8.90 3.49
CA SER A 824 12.03 10.28 3.82
C SER A 824 13.48 10.43 4.29
N THR A 825 14.15 9.35 4.70
CA THR A 825 15.56 9.36 5.12
C THR A 825 16.55 9.09 3.97
N LYS A 826 16.08 8.87 2.74
CA LYS A 826 16.94 8.51 1.60
C LYS A 826 16.55 9.12 0.24
N LEU A 827 15.79 10.22 0.23
CA LEU A 827 15.23 10.80 -1.01
C LEU A 827 16.28 11.17 -2.09
N GLN A 828 17.56 11.27 -1.74
CA GLN A 828 18.66 11.55 -2.67
C GLN A 828 19.20 10.32 -3.44
N ASN A 829 18.83 9.10 -3.04
CA ASN A 829 19.56 7.86 -3.37
C ASN A 829 19.50 7.42 -4.85
N SER A 830 18.75 8.15 -5.67
CA SER A 830 18.52 7.86 -7.09
C SER A 830 18.71 9.09 -7.98
N ILE A 831 19.20 10.20 -7.43
CA ILE A 831 19.53 11.40 -8.23
C ILE A 831 20.63 11.07 -9.25
N TYR A 832 21.67 10.35 -8.80
CA TYR A 832 22.82 9.99 -9.61
C TYR A 832 23.13 8.49 -9.52
N PHE A 833 23.59 7.90 -10.62
CA PHE A 833 24.26 6.58 -10.64
C PHE A 833 25.58 6.66 -11.41
N LYS A 834 26.50 5.74 -11.15
CA LYS A 834 27.75 5.61 -11.91
C LYS A 834 27.78 4.27 -12.65
N ASP A 835 28.48 4.17 -13.76
CA ASP A 835 28.75 2.85 -14.33
C ASP A 835 29.73 2.08 -13.43
N ALA A 836 29.74 0.75 -13.57
CA ALA A 836 30.58 -0.13 -12.76
C ALA A 836 32.09 0.18 -12.89
N ASN A 837 32.51 0.81 -13.99
CA ASN A 837 33.90 1.17 -14.25
C ASN A 837 34.28 2.60 -13.84
N ASN A 838 33.34 3.36 -13.24
CA ASN A 838 33.50 4.77 -12.88
C ASN A 838 33.89 5.70 -14.06
N LYS A 839 33.46 5.38 -15.29
CA LYS A 839 33.68 6.16 -16.51
C LYS A 839 32.45 6.91 -17.00
N ALA A 840 31.27 6.66 -16.43
CA ALA A 840 30.05 7.37 -16.76
C ALA A 840 29.27 7.76 -15.49
N LEU A 841 28.68 8.95 -15.52
CA LEU A 841 27.78 9.47 -14.50
C LEU A 841 26.40 9.69 -15.12
N TYR A 842 25.38 9.05 -14.57
CA TYR A 842 23.98 9.24 -14.92
C TYR A 842 23.35 10.27 -13.99
N VAL A 843 22.75 11.30 -14.57
CA VAL A 843 21.90 12.28 -13.88
C VAL A 843 20.46 11.92 -14.20
N ASN A 844 19.80 11.26 -13.24
CA ASN A 844 18.45 10.74 -13.42
C ASN A 844 17.40 11.75 -12.96
N LEU A 845 17.61 12.39 -11.80
CA LEU A 845 16.66 13.35 -11.24
C LEU A 845 17.27 14.75 -11.21
N TYR A 846 16.43 15.74 -11.49
CA TYR A 846 16.82 17.15 -11.48
C TYR A 846 16.43 17.78 -10.15
N VAL A 847 17.28 17.59 -9.13
CA VAL A 847 17.04 18.00 -7.74
C VAL A 847 18.26 18.77 -7.22
N PRO A 848 18.08 19.90 -6.52
CA PRO A 848 19.19 20.63 -5.91
C PRO A 848 20.02 19.72 -5.00
N SER A 849 21.27 19.51 -5.38
CA SER A 849 22.09 18.49 -4.73
C SER A 849 23.58 18.69 -4.98
N THR A 850 24.39 18.16 -4.08
CA THR A 850 25.83 18.01 -4.28
C THR A 850 26.18 16.53 -4.26
N LEU A 851 26.92 16.08 -5.28
CA LEU A 851 27.53 14.76 -5.36
C LEU A 851 29.05 14.87 -5.11
N HIS A 852 29.56 14.06 -4.20
CA HIS A 852 30.96 13.80 -3.95
C HIS A 852 31.39 12.46 -4.57
N TRP A 853 31.87 12.49 -5.81
CA TRP A 853 32.35 11.31 -6.53
C TRP A 853 33.84 11.06 -6.25
N HIS A 854 34.11 10.39 -5.13
CA HIS A 854 35.47 10.16 -4.62
C HIS A 854 36.37 9.41 -5.62
N GLU A 855 35.84 8.42 -6.32
CA GLU A 855 36.59 7.57 -7.27
C GLU A 855 37.15 8.36 -8.45
N GLN A 856 36.49 9.44 -8.85
CA GLN A 856 36.97 10.34 -9.91
C GLN A 856 37.58 11.64 -9.36
N ASN A 857 37.57 11.85 -8.03
CA ASN A 857 37.91 13.12 -7.40
C ASN A 857 37.14 14.31 -8.03
N ILE A 858 35.83 14.11 -8.22
CA ILE A 858 34.90 15.10 -8.78
C ILE A 858 33.86 15.47 -7.73
N LYS A 859 33.58 16.76 -7.61
CA LYS A 859 32.37 17.27 -6.95
C LYS A 859 31.44 17.83 -8.03
N LEU A 860 30.20 17.37 -8.06
CA LEU A 860 29.17 17.91 -8.95
C LEU A 860 28.13 18.64 -8.10
N THR A 861 27.87 19.91 -8.39
CA THR A 861 26.78 20.66 -7.75
C THR A 861 25.69 20.92 -8.77
N GLN A 862 24.45 20.59 -8.41
CA GLN A 862 23.25 20.84 -9.20
C GLN A 862 22.44 21.96 -8.55
N GLU A 863 22.32 23.09 -9.26
CA GLU A 863 21.58 24.28 -8.85
C GLU A 863 20.29 24.38 -9.69
N THR A 864 19.12 24.36 -9.05
CA THR A 864 17.83 24.41 -9.74
C THR A 864 16.68 24.80 -8.79
N ASN A 865 15.56 25.27 -9.35
CA ASN A 865 14.27 25.40 -8.66
C ASN A 865 13.26 24.32 -9.14
N PHE A 866 13.71 23.31 -9.88
CA PHE A 866 12.87 22.21 -10.35
C PHE A 866 12.13 21.52 -9.19
N PRO A 867 10.82 21.20 -9.33
CA PRO A 867 10.01 21.30 -10.54
C PRO A 867 9.21 22.61 -10.67
N LYS A 868 9.54 23.68 -9.92
CA LYS A 868 8.90 25.00 -10.08
C LYS A 868 9.42 25.77 -11.30
N GLU A 869 10.60 25.40 -11.78
CA GLU A 869 11.21 25.98 -12.98
C GLU A 869 11.78 24.90 -13.91
N ASP A 870 11.89 25.26 -15.18
CA ASP A 870 12.24 24.35 -16.28
C ASP A 870 13.75 24.24 -16.55
N HIS A 871 14.60 24.72 -15.63
CA HIS A 871 16.04 24.82 -15.84
C HIS A 871 16.86 24.22 -14.70
N THR A 872 18.02 23.67 -15.03
CA THR A 872 19.00 23.18 -14.05
C THR A 872 20.42 23.46 -14.52
N LYS A 873 21.32 23.76 -13.58
CA LYS A 873 22.74 24.01 -13.84
C LYS A 873 23.58 23.04 -13.03
N LEU A 874 24.41 22.28 -13.74
CA LEU A 874 25.42 21.41 -13.17
C LEU A 874 26.77 22.12 -13.22
N THR A 875 27.46 22.21 -12.09
CA THR A 875 28.84 22.73 -11.99
C THR A 875 29.76 21.59 -11.59
N ILE A 876 30.79 21.34 -12.40
CA ILE A 876 31.78 20.29 -12.17
C ILE A 876 33.02 20.91 -11.53
N ASN A 877 33.35 20.47 -10.33
CA ASN A 877 34.59 20.80 -9.64
C ASN A 877 35.55 19.61 -9.65
N GLY A 878 36.82 19.87 -9.92
CA GLY A 878 37.83 18.85 -10.20
C GLY A 878 38.07 18.60 -11.69
N LYS A 879 38.85 17.57 -12.02
CA LYS A 879 39.27 17.29 -13.40
C LYS A 879 39.25 15.79 -13.67
N GLY A 880 38.55 15.37 -14.72
CA GLY A 880 38.39 13.94 -15.05
C GLY A 880 37.94 13.72 -16.49
N LYS A 881 38.05 12.49 -16.98
CA LYS A 881 37.47 12.06 -18.27
C LYS A 881 36.38 11.04 -17.99
N PHE A 882 35.13 11.44 -18.19
CA PHE A 882 33.97 10.59 -18.02
C PHE A 882 32.83 11.06 -18.92
N ASP A 883 31.91 10.15 -19.21
CA ASP A 883 30.65 10.45 -19.89
C ASP A 883 29.64 11.00 -18.89
N LEU A 884 29.04 12.15 -19.20
CA LEU A 884 27.88 12.65 -18.45
C LEU A 884 26.61 12.27 -19.22
N LYS A 885 25.78 11.40 -18.64
CA LYS A 885 24.52 10.89 -19.20
C LYS A 885 23.37 11.68 -18.56
N LEU A 886 22.65 12.45 -19.36
CA LEU A 886 21.58 13.35 -18.92
C LEU A 886 20.24 12.81 -19.39
N ARG A 887 19.30 12.54 -18.47
CA ARG A 887 17.97 12.05 -18.84
C ARG A 887 17.21 13.13 -19.62
N VAL A 888 16.65 12.79 -20.77
CA VAL A 888 15.65 13.61 -21.46
C VAL A 888 14.28 13.04 -21.07
N PRO A 889 13.54 13.65 -20.14
CA PRO A 889 12.28 13.08 -19.65
C PRO A 889 11.26 12.90 -20.77
N GLY A 890 10.42 11.88 -20.70
CA GLY A 890 9.37 11.63 -21.71
C GLY A 890 8.38 12.80 -21.89
N TRP A 891 8.17 13.61 -20.83
CA TRP A 891 7.30 14.79 -20.88
C TRP A 891 7.95 16.02 -21.55
N ALA A 892 9.29 16.04 -21.77
CA ALA A 892 10.03 17.21 -22.28
C ALA A 892 9.89 17.39 -23.81
N THR A 893 8.65 17.36 -24.33
CA THR A 893 8.32 17.35 -25.76
C THR A 893 8.51 18.72 -26.43
N ARG A 894 8.57 19.80 -25.65
CA ARG A 894 8.83 21.16 -26.12
C ARG A 894 10.31 21.47 -26.36
N GLY A 895 11.19 20.51 -26.11
CA GLY A 895 12.62 20.60 -26.39
C GLY A 895 13.49 20.38 -25.16
N PHE A 896 14.77 20.13 -25.43
CA PHE A 896 15.81 19.94 -24.43
C PHE A 896 17.02 20.76 -24.86
N ILE A 897 17.16 21.96 -24.28
CA ILE A 897 18.19 22.92 -24.66
C ILE A 897 19.38 22.72 -23.72
N LEU A 898 20.55 22.48 -24.29
CA LEU A 898 21.77 22.19 -23.55
C LEU A 898 22.86 23.23 -23.86
N LYS A 899 23.45 23.81 -22.82
CA LYS A 899 24.64 24.66 -22.94
C LYS A 899 25.78 24.11 -22.13
N ILE A 900 26.99 24.24 -22.67
CA ILE A 900 28.22 23.93 -21.96
C ILE A 900 29.07 25.19 -21.89
N ASN A 901 29.44 25.62 -20.69
CA ASN A 901 30.20 26.86 -20.45
C ASN A 901 29.56 28.07 -21.15
N GLY A 902 28.23 28.19 -21.06
CA GLY A 902 27.42 29.26 -21.67
C GLY A 902 27.19 29.13 -23.18
N LYS A 903 27.80 28.15 -23.86
CA LYS A 903 27.62 27.92 -25.30
C LYS A 903 26.59 26.82 -25.56
N GLU A 904 25.57 27.13 -26.34
CA GLU A 904 24.57 26.15 -26.77
C GLU A 904 25.19 25.08 -27.67
N GLU A 905 24.90 23.82 -27.36
CA GLU A 905 25.34 22.66 -28.12
C GLU A 905 24.23 22.17 -29.04
N LYS A 906 24.57 21.92 -30.31
CA LYS A 906 23.63 21.33 -31.26
C LYS A 906 23.71 19.82 -31.13
N MET A 907 22.68 19.22 -30.55
CA MET A 907 22.56 17.77 -30.45
C MET A 907 21.11 17.30 -30.55
N GLU A 908 20.94 16.05 -30.97
CA GLU A 908 19.65 15.39 -30.97
C GLU A 908 19.33 14.92 -29.55
N ALA A 909 18.20 15.42 -29.02
CA ALA A 909 17.69 15.07 -27.71
C ALA A 909 16.22 14.70 -27.86
N THR A 910 15.94 13.41 -27.81
CA THR A 910 14.60 12.86 -28.01
C THR A 910 13.95 12.57 -26.64
N PRO A 911 12.70 12.97 -26.39
CA PRO A 911 12.00 12.63 -25.16
C PRO A 911 12.02 11.12 -24.87
N GLY A 912 12.28 10.75 -23.62
CA GLY A 912 12.43 9.35 -23.22
C GLY A 912 13.75 8.74 -23.67
N THR A 913 14.86 9.50 -23.63
CA THR A 913 16.22 9.03 -23.95
C THR A 913 17.27 9.58 -22.97
N TYR A 914 18.55 9.21 -23.15
CA TYR A 914 19.68 9.85 -22.48
C TYR A 914 20.58 10.54 -23.49
N VAL A 915 20.88 11.81 -23.23
CA VAL A 915 21.94 12.56 -23.90
C VAL A 915 23.29 12.20 -23.29
N THR A 916 24.30 11.88 -24.11
CA THR A 916 25.65 11.57 -23.65
C THR A 916 26.64 12.69 -24.00
N LEU A 917 27.34 13.21 -22.99
CA LEU A 917 28.43 14.16 -23.16
C LEU A 917 29.78 13.50 -22.80
N SER A 918 30.53 13.08 -23.81
CA SER A 918 31.85 12.46 -23.65
C SER A 918 32.97 13.50 -23.68
N ARG A 919 33.45 13.94 -22.51
CA ARG A 919 34.43 15.05 -22.41
C ARG A 919 35.54 14.79 -21.40
N LYS A 920 36.60 15.61 -21.51
CA LYS A 920 37.58 15.83 -20.44
C LYS A 920 37.14 17.07 -19.69
N TRP A 921 36.46 16.87 -18.58
CA TRP A 921 35.93 17.94 -17.73
C TRP A 921 37.05 18.62 -16.96
N LYS A 922 36.93 19.94 -16.83
CA LYS A 922 37.83 20.80 -16.06
C LYS A 922 37.07 21.42 -14.91
N ASP A 923 37.84 21.87 -13.94
CA ASP A 923 37.30 22.56 -12.78
C ASP A 923 36.56 23.83 -13.22
N GLY A 924 35.33 23.97 -12.73
CA GLY A 924 34.44 25.07 -13.07
C GLY A 924 33.67 24.90 -14.39
N ASP A 925 33.81 23.78 -15.11
CA ASP A 925 32.95 23.52 -16.28
C ASP A 925 31.48 23.48 -15.85
N THR A 926 30.60 24.11 -16.63
CA THR A 926 29.16 24.14 -16.41
C THR A 926 28.39 23.44 -17.51
N VAL A 927 27.31 22.76 -17.14
CA VAL A 927 26.30 22.22 -18.04
C VAL A 927 24.94 22.77 -17.61
N GLU A 928 24.31 23.57 -18.47
CA GLU A 928 23.00 24.16 -18.22
C GLU A 928 21.96 23.48 -19.12
N LEU A 929 20.85 23.08 -18.52
CA LEU A 929 19.74 22.41 -19.20
C LEU A 929 18.48 23.25 -19.06
N LYS A 930 17.70 23.34 -20.13
CA LYS A 930 16.34 23.89 -20.11
C LYS A 930 15.38 22.94 -20.82
N MET A 931 14.32 22.56 -20.13
CA MET A 931 13.31 21.57 -20.54
C MET A 931 11.92 22.18 -20.42
N PRO A 932 11.46 22.99 -21.39
CA PRO A 932 10.24 23.77 -21.25
C PRO A 932 9.04 22.91 -20.89
N PHE A 933 8.37 23.24 -19.78
CA PHE A 933 7.19 22.54 -19.33
C PHE A 933 5.99 22.80 -20.25
N SER A 934 5.10 21.81 -20.32
CA SER A 934 3.81 21.90 -21.00
C SER A 934 2.74 21.19 -20.20
N PHE A 935 1.50 21.62 -20.40
CA PHE A 935 0.34 20.88 -19.92
C PHE A 935 0.10 19.65 -20.79
N TYR A 936 -0.24 18.53 -20.16
CA TYR A 936 -0.75 17.34 -20.84
C TYR A 936 -1.69 16.55 -19.93
N LEU A 937 -2.49 15.70 -20.56
CA LEU A 937 -3.44 14.83 -19.90
C LEU A 937 -2.87 13.41 -19.80
N ASP A 938 -3.13 12.73 -18.68
CA ASP A 938 -2.93 11.28 -18.53
C ASP A 938 -4.27 10.59 -18.25
N PRO A 939 -4.94 10.04 -19.29
CA PRO A 939 -6.23 9.38 -19.17
C PRO A 939 -6.19 8.02 -18.47
N VAL A 940 -7.27 7.67 -17.76
CA VAL A 940 -7.51 6.30 -17.31
C VAL A 940 -7.74 5.39 -18.53
N MET A 941 -7.15 4.19 -18.51
CA MET A 941 -7.04 3.33 -19.69
C MET A 941 -8.40 2.97 -20.29
N ASP A 942 -9.33 2.50 -19.46
CA ASP A 942 -10.67 2.05 -19.84
C ASP A 942 -11.71 3.18 -19.92
N GLN A 943 -11.36 4.41 -19.53
CA GLN A 943 -12.27 5.57 -19.59
C GLN A 943 -11.50 6.89 -19.83
N GLN A 944 -11.34 7.28 -21.11
CA GLN A 944 -10.37 8.29 -21.52
C GLN A 944 -10.73 9.76 -21.14
N ASN A 945 -12.00 10.11 -20.96
CA ASN A 945 -12.37 11.42 -20.43
C ASN A 945 -11.95 11.58 -18.97
N ILE A 946 -11.83 10.48 -18.20
CA ILE A 946 -11.33 10.55 -16.84
C ILE A 946 -9.81 10.64 -16.89
N ALA A 947 -9.27 11.85 -16.74
CA ALA A 947 -7.84 12.11 -16.95
C ALA A 947 -7.25 13.05 -15.89
N SER A 948 -5.97 12.84 -15.56
CA SER A 948 -5.21 13.77 -14.71
C SER A 948 -4.51 14.84 -15.55
N LEU A 949 -4.41 16.05 -15.01
CA LEU A 949 -3.68 17.16 -15.62
C LEU A 949 -2.26 17.25 -15.04
N PHE A 950 -1.27 17.29 -15.91
CA PHE A 950 0.14 17.47 -15.54
C PHE A 950 0.71 18.78 -16.09
N TYR A 951 1.67 19.36 -15.39
CA TYR A 951 2.58 20.40 -15.88
C TYR A 951 4.03 19.93 -15.69
N GLY A 952 4.69 19.53 -16.78
CA GLY A 952 5.97 18.81 -16.68
C GLY A 952 5.84 17.50 -15.90
N PRO A 953 6.66 17.24 -14.86
CA PRO A 953 6.55 16.01 -14.06
C PRO A 953 5.44 16.06 -12.99
N VAL A 954 4.84 17.23 -12.74
CA VAL A 954 3.96 17.47 -11.60
C VAL A 954 2.50 17.26 -11.96
N LEU A 955 1.84 16.37 -11.23
CA LEU A 955 0.39 16.23 -11.26
C LEU A 955 -0.25 17.40 -10.52
N LEU A 956 -1.23 18.02 -11.17
CA LEU A 956 -2.01 19.12 -10.61
C LEU A 956 -3.35 18.60 -10.10
N ALA A 957 -3.68 18.94 -8.85
CA ALA A 957 -4.93 18.58 -8.20
C ALA A 957 -5.83 19.81 -8.10
N ALA A 958 -7.07 19.69 -8.56
CA ALA A 958 -8.10 20.69 -8.32
C ALA A 958 -8.34 20.80 -6.82
N GLN A 959 -8.31 22.01 -6.28
CA GLN A 959 -8.65 22.28 -4.89
C GLN A 959 -10.18 22.33 -4.76
N GLU A 960 -10.72 21.42 -3.97
CA GLU A 960 -12.16 21.28 -3.76
C GLU A 960 -12.54 21.91 -2.40
N ASP A 961 -13.67 22.59 -2.37
CA ASP A 961 -14.26 23.15 -1.15
C ASP A 961 -15.18 22.14 -0.45
N GLU A 962 -15.76 21.21 -1.21
CA GLU A 962 -16.81 20.30 -0.77
C GLU A 962 -16.55 18.84 -1.22
N PRO A 963 -17.13 17.84 -0.52
CA PRO A 963 -17.17 16.46 -0.99
C PRO A 963 -17.90 16.32 -2.34
N ARG A 964 -17.52 15.32 -3.14
CA ARG A 964 -18.10 15.08 -4.48
C ARG A 964 -18.30 13.59 -4.78
N THR A 965 -19.35 13.28 -5.52
CA THR A 965 -19.53 11.99 -6.21
C THR A 965 -19.24 12.10 -7.71
N GLU A 966 -19.35 13.30 -8.26
CA GLU A 966 -19.13 13.59 -9.68
C GLU A 966 -17.69 14.04 -9.93
N TRP A 967 -17.12 13.59 -11.04
CA TRP A 967 -15.84 14.10 -11.54
C TRP A 967 -15.95 15.58 -11.91
N ARG A 968 -14.85 16.32 -11.76
CA ARG A 968 -14.82 17.73 -12.11
C ARG A 968 -14.74 17.87 -13.63
N LYS A 969 -15.78 18.45 -14.22
CA LYS A 969 -15.82 18.73 -15.66
C LYS A 969 -14.88 19.88 -16.00
N VAL A 970 -14.07 19.69 -17.03
CA VAL A 970 -13.16 20.70 -17.58
C VAL A 970 -13.16 20.61 -19.10
N LYS A 971 -12.94 21.76 -19.75
CA LYS A 971 -12.86 21.89 -21.20
C LYS A 971 -11.49 22.39 -21.61
N PHE A 972 -10.88 21.69 -22.57
CA PHE A 972 -9.60 22.09 -23.14
C PHE A 972 -9.64 22.15 -24.65
N ASP A 973 -8.75 22.95 -25.22
CA ASP A 973 -8.46 22.95 -26.64
C ASP A 973 -7.62 21.72 -26.98
N ALA A 974 -8.06 20.92 -27.96
CA ALA A 974 -7.40 19.67 -28.31
C ALA A 974 -5.95 19.85 -28.83
N GLU A 975 -5.63 20.98 -29.46
CA GLU A 975 -4.31 21.31 -29.99
C GLU A 975 -3.39 21.91 -28.92
N ASN A 976 -3.96 22.59 -27.92
CA ASN A 976 -3.21 23.22 -26.83
C ASN A 976 -3.99 23.23 -25.51
N ILE A 977 -3.81 22.18 -24.71
CA ILE A 977 -4.40 22.04 -23.36
C ILE A 977 -4.18 23.29 -22.48
N GLY A 978 -3.04 23.97 -22.63
CA GLY A 978 -2.70 25.15 -21.84
C GLY A 978 -3.41 26.44 -22.27
N ALA A 979 -4.15 26.46 -23.38
CA ALA A 979 -4.72 27.70 -23.95
C ALA A 979 -5.73 28.40 -23.01
N SER A 980 -6.53 27.62 -22.28
CA SER A 980 -7.55 28.13 -21.35
C SER A 980 -7.06 28.23 -19.89
N ILE A 981 -5.86 27.72 -19.59
CA ILE A 981 -5.33 27.65 -18.21
C ILE A 981 -4.62 28.97 -17.88
N LYS A 982 -5.01 29.58 -16.75
CA LYS A 982 -4.36 30.78 -16.20
C LYS A 982 -3.52 30.40 -14.98
N GLY A 983 -2.63 31.29 -14.54
CA GLY A 983 -1.90 31.11 -13.29
C GLY A 983 -0.44 31.54 -13.35
N ASN A 984 0.31 31.14 -12.32
CA ASN A 984 1.74 31.41 -12.20
C ASN A 984 2.53 30.08 -12.23
N PRO A 985 3.23 29.78 -13.35
CA PRO A 985 4.09 28.60 -13.45
C PRO A 985 5.18 28.51 -12.39
N GLU A 986 5.76 29.64 -11.94
CA GLU A 986 6.83 29.66 -10.93
C GLU A 986 6.31 29.26 -9.53
N GLU A 987 5.02 29.42 -9.29
CA GLU A 987 4.32 28.97 -8.07
C GLU A 987 3.61 27.62 -8.26
N LEU A 988 3.66 27.05 -9.48
CA LEU A 988 2.87 25.88 -9.90
C LEU A 988 1.37 25.99 -9.55
N THR A 989 0.85 27.21 -9.50
CA THR A 989 -0.54 27.48 -9.13
C THR A 989 -1.30 27.96 -10.34
N PHE A 990 -2.34 27.21 -10.71
CA PHE A 990 -3.13 27.44 -11.92
C PHE A 990 -4.60 27.60 -11.59
N GLU A 991 -5.36 28.21 -12.50
CA GLU A 991 -6.80 28.41 -12.39
C GLU A 991 -7.50 27.95 -13.66
N ILE A 992 -8.54 27.14 -13.49
CA ILE A 992 -9.43 26.66 -14.56
C ILE A 992 -10.86 26.81 -14.04
N ASP A 993 -11.69 27.57 -14.76
CA ASP A 993 -13.09 27.83 -14.40
C ASP A 993 -13.30 28.33 -12.95
N GLY A 994 -12.40 29.19 -12.46
CA GLY A 994 -12.46 29.75 -11.10
C GLY A 994 -11.97 28.80 -10.00
N ILE A 995 -11.46 27.62 -10.36
CA ILE A 995 -10.93 26.62 -9.43
C ILE A 995 -9.42 26.60 -9.50
N ILE A 996 -8.79 26.58 -8.32
CA ILE A 996 -7.34 26.54 -8.18
C ILE A 996 -6.83 25.11 -8.36
N TYR A 997 -5.73 24.97 -9.06
CA TYR A 997 -4.99 23.73 -9.26
C TYR A 997 -3.57 23.90 -8.72
N LYS A 998 -3.11 22.97 -7.90
CA LYS A 998 -1.78 22.98 -7.25
C LYS A 998 -1.09 21.64 -7.39
N PRO A 999 0.24 21.55 -7.17
CA PRO A 999 0.91 20.26 -7.07
C PRO A 999 0.22 19.36 -6.06
N PHE A 1000 0.04 18.09 -6.40
CA PHE A 1000 -0.64 17.16 -5.49
C PHE A 1000 0.13 16.93 -4.18
N TYR A 1001 1.46 17.09 -4.22
CA TYR A 1001 2.31 17.06 -3.03
C TYR A 1001 2.24 18.32 -2.15
N GLU A 1002 1.55 19.38 -2.59
CA GLU A 1002 1.22 20.59 -1.83
C GLU A 1002 -0.30 20.71 -1.54
N THR A 1003 -1.06 19.65 -1.79
CA THR A 1003 -2.52 19.62 -1.60
C THR A 1003 -2.86 18.83 -0.33
N TYR A 1004 -3.39 19.47 0.71
CA TYR A 1004 -3.78 18.80 1.97
C TYR A 1004 -5.29 18.83 2.25
N GLY A 1005 -6.02 19.71 1.55
CA GLY A 1005 -7.47 19.80 1.58
C GLY A 1005 -8.17 18.75 0.70
N ARG A 1006 -9.47 18.98 0.46
CA ARG A 1006 -10.24 18.18 -0.50
C ARG A 1006 -9.72 18.44 -1.90
N HIS A 1007 -9.72 17.39 -2.72
CA HIS A 1007 -9.12 17.48 -4.06
C HIS A 1007 -9.74 16.54 -5.08
N SER A 1008 -9.54 16.90 -6.35
CA SER A 1008 -9.79 16.01 -7.50
C SER A 1008 -8.53 15.94 -8.35
N VAL A 1009 -7.95 14.75 -8.48
CA VAL A 1009 -6.76 14.49 -9.33
C VAL A 1009 -7.11 13.95 -10.71
N TYR A 1010 -8.28 13.31 -10.84
CA TYR A 1010 -8.87 12.94 -12.11
C TYR A 1010 -10.05 13.86 -12.38
N LEU A 1011 -10.17 14.28 -13.63
CA LEU A 1011 -11.16 15.23 -14.13
C LEU A 1011 -11.98 14.55 -15.22
N ASP A 1012 -13.21 14.99 -15.45
CA ASP A 1012 -14.03 14.62 -16.60
C ASP A 1012 -13.75 15.63 -17.73
N VAL A 1013 -12.89 15.23 -18.65
CA VAL A 1013 -12.34 16.10 -19.69
C VAL A 1013 -13.17 16.04 -20.96
N ASP A 1014 -13.50 17.21 -21.48
CA ASP A 1014 -14.04 17.43 -22.82
C ASP A 1014 -13.02 18.22 -23.66
N LEU A 1015 -12.90 17.89 -24.94
CA LEU A 1015 -11.97 18.53 -25.89
C LEU A 1015 -12.76 19.22 -27.01
N GLU A 1016 -12.48 20.50 -27.25
CA GLU A 1016 -13.07 21.28 -28.34
C GLU A 1016 -12.14 21.42 -29.55
#